data_AF-A0A845X4T1-F1
#
_entry.id   AF-A0A845X4T1-F1
#
_cell.length_a   1.000
_cell.length_b   1.000
_cell.length_c   1.000
_cell.angle_alpha   90.00
_cell.angle_beta   90.00
_cell.angle_gamma   90.00
#
_symmetry.space_group_name_H-M   'P 1'
#
loop_
_entity.id
_entity.type
_entity.pdbx_description
1 polymer ?
#
loop_
_entity_poly.entity_id
_entity_poly.type
_entity_poly.pdbx_seq_one_letter_code
_entity_poly.pdbx_strand_id
1 'polypeptide(L)'
;MTPKIAFCTLSFYLSVLLVNTSITKAQTITPANDGTNTQVTVEGDRIDIHGGSFSGDGANLFHSFQDFGLTESQIANFLSQPGIENILGRVVGGNPSVINGLLQVTGGSSNLYLMNPSGIIFGSQAQLNVSGDFSATTATGIGFDSGTWFNAIGSPDYTALVGTPNQFAFDQLETGGIVNAGNLSVDPGHEITVLAGQTVNTGNISAPDGRVTIAAVPGESLVRISQSGRLLSLEVDPPRTNTGEFAAITASDLPALLTGINTETGLTVAAGDVRVNATDTTIPNAVQTNIVSGEITAAEVNLLGDRVGLFAAQVDASGATGGGNIRIGGDYRGEGTIPNATFTYVDSDSVINANALDSGDGGRVIVWADDTTRFLGEINAQGVQDGGFVEVSGKQNLVLPDLSAVNVSGAFGEAGLLLLDPENITIGISGANDSELLADNTIFATDGSGTFNISFAALDTALNANNVSLEASNNITFSGTYTYGGTANNTTLFLSAGGDISTGAINGSGQFSLVASAGNNIFTGNITDPLDINFVANQGIDTGTITNARQINLDAGQSLLVNGYVQTSGGSINLFSGGTIQVTGVNSSSASIDSSFGGAITINHGGGVLGIPFTVGDSGVNGTLGAITNGIFTISPLREVEGTLSAGNITINGGNEFEFCELSFCGGDFFGDGIGFWEDFFEGFGEEFGEDFEGGFGEEFGEEFGEEFGKGDFTEPEFTESPEESVEYFDTDWGEEFVEYFGLEAFPELSPVQTQERLQLAAVEAGITPAIIYLTFGTSRLAEPEAGLISQTKSIQFPSKPFEESATSITPEFAQQSNDDRLEIILISPNAPPVSRTVAGVTRGEIRRLARRFQREVSRPTRSDGFLASAQDLYNHLIAPILPELSQLGTEHISFVADAGLRSIPFAALHNGDRFLIEDFSLNLMPSVSLTDLTYTNLQEAEVLAMGASIFPDQSPLPAVPLELSLISEELREGTLLLNEDFTLANLQQARRQQAFPIVHFATHGEFRPGQPSNSYIEFWGDRLPLTEMRDLKFDDPLVELLVLSACRTALGDQDAELGFAGLAVASGAKTALGSLWYVSDQGTLSLMTAFYEQLGQAATRAQALRAAQLSLLQGQTRLNGGQLQTQFGVFELGSNLVSNQTTDFSHPYYWSGFTMIGSPW
;
A
#
# COMPACT_ATOMS: atom_id res chain seq x y z
N MET A 1 33.27 74.33 51.71
CA MET A 1 32.73 74.05 50.36
C MET A 1 31.67 72.97 50.52
N THR A 2 30.40 73.39 50.44
CA THR A 2 29.21 72.78 49.78
C THR A 2 28.94 71.26 49.89
N PRO A 3 27.65 70.84 50.04
CA PRO A 3 27.09 70.35 51.31
C PRO A 3 26.36 68.97 51.12
N LYS A 4 25.74 68.23 52.05
CA LYS A 4 25.57 68.15 53.53
C LYS A 4 24.62 66.94 53.82
N ILE A 5 24.85 66.25 54.96
CA ILE A 5 23.87 65.85 56.01
C ILE A 5 23.05 64.51 55.94
N ALA A 6 23.09 63.84 57.12
CA ALA A 6 22.13 62.99 57.88
C ALA A 6 21.81 61.55 57.41
N PHE A 7 21.86 60.49 58.25
CA PHE A 7 21.24 60.10 59.56
C PHE A 7 19.90 59.35 59.44
N CYS A 8 19.72 58.31 60.28
CA CYS A 8 18.47 57.71 60.85
C CYS A 8 17.82 56.41 60.27
N THR A 9 17.81 55.36 61.12
CA THR A 9 16.68 54.53 61.66
C THR A 9 15.55 53.90 60.80
N LEU A 10 15.03 52.76 61.33
CA LEU A 10 13.71 52.07 61.19
C LEU A 10 13.62 50.95 60.13
N SER A 11 13.40 49.65 60.44
CA SER A 11 12.32 48.88 61.15
C SER A 11 11.09 48.57 60.29
N PHE A 12 10.55 47.34 60.43
CA PHE A 12 9.30 46.75 59.86
C PHE A 12 9.35 46.35 58.35
N TYR A 13 9.09 45.11 57.89
CA TYR A 13 8.14 44.08 58.32
C TYR A 13 8.74 42.65 58.23
N LEU A 14 8.71 41.94 59.36
CA LEU A 14 8.75 40.48 59.46
C LEU A 14 7.29 40.04 59.58
N SER A 15 6.69 39.51 58.50
CA SER A 15 5.35 38.92 58.56
C SER A 15 5.22 37.78 57.57
N VAL A 16 5.26 36.56 58.13
CA VAL A 16 4.53 35.35 57.68
C VAL A 16 4.79 34.92 56.23
N LEU A 17 5.84 34.13 56.01
CA LEU A 17 5.75 33.00 55.07
C LEU A 17 5.41 31.75 55.90
N LEU A 18 4.13 31.58 56.17
CA LEU A 18 3.56 30.23 56.26
C LEU A 18 3.73 29.66 54.87
N VAL A 19 4.77 28.84 54.68
CA VAL A 19 4.79 27.91 53.55
C VAL A 19 3.58 27.01 53.80
N ASN A 20 2.49 27.25 53.07
CA ASN A 20 1.44 26.28 52.91
C ASN A 20 2.08 25.08 52.23
N THR A 21 2.61 24.14 53.01
CA THR A 21 2.78 22.77 52.55
C THR A 21 1.37 22.24 52.37
N SER A 22 0.84 22.40 51.15
CA SER A 22 -0.36 21.71 50.72
C SER A 22 -0.08 20.22 50.86
N ILE A 23 -0.59 19.61 51.92
CA ILE A 23 -0.67 18.16 52.02
C ILE A 23 -1.62 17.76 50.89
N THR A 24 -1.08 17.20 49.81
CA THR A 24 -1.87 16.64 48.72
C THR A 24 -2.73 15.52 49.30
N LYS A 25 -4.06 15.73 49.30
CA LYS A 25 -5.01 14.67 49.63
C LYS A 25 -4.91 13.59 48.55
N ALA A 26 -4.94 12.33 48.95
CA ALA A 26 -5.14 11.22 48.02
C ALA A 26 -6.39 11.48 47.17
N GLN A 27 -6.28 11.32 45.85
CA GLN A 27 -7.42 11.39 44.94
C GLN A 27 -8.29 10.16 45.20
N THR A 28 -9.58 10.37 45.52
CA THR A 28 -10.53 9.29 45.84
C THR A 28 -11.52 9.12 44.69
N ILE A 29 -11.93 7.88 44.40
CA ILE A 29 -12.99 7.61 43.42
C ILE A 29 -14.30 8.28 43.86
N THR A 30 -14.78 9.21 43.05
CA THR A 30 -15.98 10.01 43.32
C THR A 30 -16.93 9.90 42.13
N PRO A 31 -18.14 9.34 42.29
CA PRO A 31 -19.12 9.27 41.21
C PRO A 31 -19.50 10.65 40.66
N ALA A 32 -19.70 10.76 39.35
CA ALA A 32 -20.24 11.96 38.73
C ALA A 32 -21.75 12.09 38.99
N ASN A 33 -22.22 13.33 39.18
CA ASN A 33 -23.66 13.62 39.30
C ASN A 33 -24.23 14.06 37.95
N ASP A 34 -24.19 13.17 36.97
CA ASP A 34 -24.49 13.46 35.55
C ASP A 34 -25.61 12.58 34.96
N GLY A 35 -26.32 11.83 35.80
CA GLY A 35 -27.41 10.94 35.39
C GLY A 35 -26.99 9.51 35.05
N THR A 36 -25.68 9.19 35.05
CA THR A 36 -25.18 7.83 34.81
C THR A 36 -25.55 6.84 35.93
N ASN A 37 -25.94 7.34 37.10
CA ASN A 37 -26.31 6.55 38.29
C ASN A 37 -25.19 5.62 38.79
N THR A 38 -23.93 6.02 38.58
CA THR A 38 -22.77 5.32 39.16
C THR A 38 -22.81 5.43 40.68
N GLN A 39 -22.63 4.31 41.36
CA GLN A 39 -22.61 4.22 42.81
C GLN A 39 -21.28 3.62 43.26
N VAL A 40 -20.75 4.16 44.36
CA VAL A 40 -19.49 3.71 44.95
C VAL A 40 -19.74 3.38 46.42
N THR A 41 -19.37 2.16 46.81
CA THR A 41 -19.45 1.68 48.20
C THR A 41 -18.04 1.33 48.69
N VAL A 42 -17.61 1.94 49.79
CA VAL A 42 -16.27 1.71 50.34
C VAL A 42 -16.35 0.71 51.49
N GLU A 43 -15.68 -0.42 51.34
CA GLU A 43 -15.56 -1.50 52.33
C GLU A 43 -14.08 -1.70 52.71
N GLY A 44 -13.62 -0.93 53.70
CA GLY A 44 -12.19 -0.92 54.05
C GLY A 44 -11.37 -0.32 52.90
N ASP A 45 -10.42 -1.10 52.37
CA ASP A 45 -9.60 -0.69 51.22
C ASP A 45 -10.23 -1.05 49.86
N ARG A 46 -11.33 -1.82 49.85
CA ARG A 46 -12.07 -2.16 48.64
C ARG A 46 -13.14 -1.10 48.35
N ILE A 47 -13.21 -0.67 47.09
CA ILE A 47 -14.14 0.33 46.58
C ILE A 47 -14.99 -0.37 45.50
N ASP A 48 -16.20 -0.76 45.85
CA ASP A 48 -17.14 -1.39 44.94
C ASP A 48 -17.85 -0.34 44.08
N ILE A 49 -17.72 -0.49 42.77
CA ILE A 49 -18.34 0.33 41.73
C ILE A 49 -19.52 -0.48 41.17
N HIS A 50 -20.73 0.06 41.32
CA HIS A 50 -21.97 -0.58 40.86
C HIS A 50 -23.02 0.46 40.45
N GLY A 51 -24.25 0.01 40.15
CA GLY A 51 -25.25 0.85 39.50
C GLY A 51 -24.87 1.06 38.05
N GLY A 52 -24.79 2.32 37.60
CA GLY A 52 -24.47 2.65 36.21
C GLY A 52 -25.70 2.66 35.30
N SER A 53 -25.44 2.84 34.00
CA SER A 53 -26.46 2.83 32.95
C SER A 53 -26.13 1.76 31.91
N PHE A 54 -27.14 1.11 31.36
CA PHE A 54 -26.97 0.02 30.39
C PHE A 54 -27.28 0.49 28.97
N SER A 55 -26.66 -0.15 28.00
CA SER A 55 -27.09 -0.12 26.59
C SER A 55 -28.47 -0.74 26.40
N GLY A 56 -29.11 -0.47 25.25
CA GLY A 56 -30.45 -0.98 24.95
C GLY A 56 -30.55 -2.51 24.90
N ASP A 57 -29.45 -3.19 24.55
CA ASP A 57 -29.30 -4.64 24.54
C ASP A 57 -28.77 -5.21 25.88
N GLY A 58 -28.29 -4.36 26.79
CA GLY A 58 -27.75 -4.74 28.09
C GLY A 58 -26.30 -5.25 28.09
N ALA A 59 -25.63 -5.30 26.94
CA ALA A 59 -24.26 -5.81 26.81
C ALA A 59 -23.19 -4.83 27.33
N ASN A 60 -23.46 -3.53 27.30
CA ASN A 60 -22.53 -2.48 27.72
C ASN A 60 -23.01 -1.80 29.01
N LEU A 61 -22.12 -1.69 30.00
CA LEU A 61 -22.35 -1.02 31.28
C LEU A 61 -21.47 0.24 31.40
N PHE A 62 -22.12 1.39 31.60
CA PHE A 62 -21.46 2.70 31.64
C PHE A 62 -21.36 3.27 33.04
N HIS A 63 -20.18 3.78 33.39
CA HIS A 63 -19.86 4.49 34.62
C HIS A 63 -19.24 5.87 34.36
N SER A 64 -19.52 6.81 35.25
CA SER A 64 -19.01 8.19 35.16
C SER A 64 -18.52 8.69 36.51
N PHE A 65 -17.33 9.29 36.52
CA PHE A 65 -16.62 9.71 37.73
C PHE A 65 -16.23 11.18 37.65
N GLN A 66 -16.36 11.90 38.76
CA GLN A 66 -15.78 13.23 38.92
C GLN A 66 -14.26 13.12 39.05
N ASP A 67 -13.78 12.22 39.90
CA ASP A 67 -12.37 11.94 40.12
C ASP A 67 -12.19 10.43 40.22
N PHE A 68 -11.11 9.91 39.68
CA PHE A 68 -10.79 8.49 39.72
C PHE A 68 -9.32 8.30 40.08
N GLY A 69 -9.06 7.86 41.32
CA GLY A 69 -7.70 7.63 41.81
C GLY A 69 -7.67 6.56 42.90
N LEU A 70 -6.52 5.88 43.00
CA LEU A 70 -6.26 4.79 43.93
C LEU A 70 -4.91 4.96 44.61
N THR A 71 -4.88 4.65 45.92
CA THR A 71 -3.64 4.48 46.69
C THR A 71 -3.19 3.02 46.72
N GLU A 72 -1.95 2.75 47.18
CA GLU A 72 -1.25 1.44 47.15
C GLU A 72 -2.00 0.26 47.75
N SER A 73 -2.90 0.49 48.69
CA SER A 73 -3.68 -0.59 49.32
C SER A 73 -5.09 -0.71 48.75
N GLN A 74 -5.54 0.25 47.94
CA GLN A 74 -6.93 0.33 47.51
C GLN A 74 -7.20 -0.54 46.28
N ILE A 75 -8.43 -1.07 46.23
CA ILE A 75 -8.96 -1.88 45.13
C ILE A 75 -10.18 -1.17 44.56
N ALA A 76 -10.18 -0.80 43.28
CA ALA A 76 -11.41 -0.45 42.57
C ALA A 76 -11.99 -1.72 41.96
N ASN A 77 -13.15 -2.16 42.46
CA ASN A 77 -13.81 -3.37 42.02
C ASN A 77 -15.08 -3.03 41.24
N PHE A 78 -15.05 -3.21 39.93
CA PHE A 78 -16.20 -3.08 39.05
C PHE A 78 -17.06 -4.34 39.15
N LEU A 79 -18.30 -4.19 39.61
CA LEU A 79 -19.24 -5.31 39.72
C LEU A 79 -19.93 -5.56 38.38
N SER A 80 -19.58 -6.67 37.76
CA SER A 80 -20.20 -7.21 36.55
C SER A 80 -21.24 -8.29 36.88
N GLN A 81 -21.97 -8.74 35.86
CA GLN A 81 -22.91 -9.86 35.90
C GLN A 81 -22.89 -10.61 34.55
N PRO A 82 -23.37 -11.86 34.49
CA PRO A 82 -23.51 -12.59 33.23
C PRO A 82 -24.31 -11.79 32.19
N GLY A 83 -23.77 -11.68 30.98
CA GLY A 83 -24.37 -10.92 29.87
C GLY A 83 -23.87 -9.49 29.72
N ILE A 84 -23.02 -8.97 30.64
CA ILE A 84 -22.25 -7.75 30.38
C ILE A 84 -20.96 -8.14 29.67
N GLU A 85 -20.77 -7.63 28.47
CA GLU A 85 -19.56 -7.82 27.67
C GLU A 85 -18.55 -6.70 27.96
N ASN A 86 -18.98 -5.44 28.02
CA ASN A 86 -18.09 -4.30 28.19
C ASN A 86 -18.50 -3.40 29.36
N ILE A 87 -17.52 -2.97 30.15
CA ILE A 87 -17.66 -1.94 31.19
C ILE A 87 -16.86 -0.72 30.75
N LEU A 88 -17.53 0.43 30.59
CA LEU A 88 -16.91 1.68 30.16
C LEU A 88 -16.98 2.73 31.25
N GLY A 89 -15.82 3.16 31.76
CA GLY A 89 -15.68 4.22 32.76
C GLY A 89 -15.11 5.50 32.14
N ARG A 90 -15.77 6.65 32.38
CA ARG A 90 -15.24 7.98 32.02
C ARG A 90 -14.97 8.86 33.22
N VAL A 91 -13.96 9.73 33.14
CA VAL A 91 -13.69 10.79 34.13
C VAL A 91 -14.02 12.15 33.55
N VAL A 92 -14.91 12.89 34.23
CA VAL A 92 -15.47 14.17 33.73
C VAL A 92 -14.99 15.39 34.50
N GLY A 93 -14.22 15.22 35.58
CA GLY A 93 -13.87 16.31 36.48
C GLY A 93 -12.65 17.14 36.11
N GLY A 94 -11.97 16.81 35.02
CA GLY A 94 -10.84 17.56 34.48
C GLY A 94 -9.51 17.40 35.24
N ASN A 95 -9.43 16.44 36.17
CA ASN A 95 -8.18 16.06 36.83
C ASN A 95 -7.64 14.76 36.24
N PRO A 96 -6.30 14.62 36.08
CA PRO A 96 -5.69 13.33 35.72
C PRO A 96 -6.02 12.25 36.74
N SER A 97 -6.08 10.99 36.29
CA SER A 97 -6.27 9.83 37.17
C SER A 97 -4.93 9.31 37.71
N VAL A 98 -4.73 9.32 39.02
CA VAL A 98 -3.56 8.66 39.64
C VAL A 98 -3.98 7.33 40.25
N ILE A 99 -3.63 6.24 39.59
CA ILE A 99 -4.01 4.87 39.93
C ILE A 99 -2.76 4.15 40.43
N ASN A 100 -2.60 4.04 41.75
CA ASN A 100 -1.48 3.32 42.35
C ASN A 100 -2.00 2.16 43.18
N GLY A 101 -2.91 1.32 42.66
CA GLY A 101 -3.55 0.21 43.37
C GLY A 101 -4.16 -0.81 42.41
N LEU A 102 -5.06 -1.67 42.88
CA LEU A 102 -5.63 -2.74 42.04
C LEU A 102 -6.92 -2.30 41.34
N LEU A 103 -6.98 -2.44 40.01
CA LEU A 103 -8.23 -2.42 39.24
C LEU A 103 -8.72 -3.85 39.06
N GLN A 104 -9.99 -4.10 39.39
CA GLN A 104 -10.56 -5.44 39.39
C GLN A 104 -11.97 -5.44 38.77
N VAL A 105 -12.29 -6.50 38.03
CA VAL A 105 -13.67 -6.83 37.62
C VAL A 105 -14.09 -8.11 38.35
N THR A 106 -15.29 -8.13 38.96
CA THR A 106 -15.85 -9.34 39.59
C THR A 106 -17.29 -9.58 39.14
N GLY A 107 -17.71 -10.86 39.07
CA GLY A 107 -19.09 -11.24 38.73
C GLY A 107 -19.34 -11.54 37.24
N GLY A 108 -18.33 -11.37 36.38
CA GLY A 108 -18.34 -11.68 34.94
C GLY A 108 -16.93 -11.55 34.35
N SER A 109 -16.77 -11.85 33.05
CA SER A 109 -15.52 -11.74 32.28
C SER A 109 -15.55 -10.55 31.32
N SER A 110 -16.08 -9.41 31.79
CA SER A 110 -16.29 -8.23 30.94
C SER A 110 -14.98 -7.50 30.66
N ASN A 111 -14.87 -6.94 29.47
CA ASN A 111 -13.82 -6.00 29.08
C ASN A 111 -13.95 -4.71 29.89
N LEU A 112 -12.83 -4.04 30.18
CA LEU A 112 -12.80 -2.79 30.92
C LEU A 112 -12.14 -1.67 30.11
N TYR A 113 -12.92 -0.63 29.82
CA TYR A 113 -12.47 0.60 29.16
C TYR A 113 -12.43 1.75 30.16
N LEU A 114 -11.29 2.45 30.26
CA LEU A 114 -11.11 3.61 31.11
C LEU A 114 -10.67 4.83 30.30
N MET A 115 -11.50 5.86 30.27
CA MET A 115 -11.29 7.10 29.52
C MET A 115 -11.09 8.30 30.45
N ASN A 116 -9.96 8.99 30.33
CA ASN A 116 -9.72 10.29 30.98
C ASN A 116 -8.89 11.21 30.07
N PRO A 117 -9.52 12.21 29.41
CA PRO A 117 -8.81 13.17 28.56
C PRO A 117 -7.72 13.99 29.26
N SER A 118 -7.80 14.16 30.59
CA SER A 118 -6.80 14.90 31.37
C SER A 118 -5.50 14.11 31.59
N GLY A 119 -5.49 12.80 31.33
CA GLY A 119 -4.33 11.92 31.49
C GLY A 119 -4.51 10.86 32.58
N ILE A 120 -3.70 9.80 32.52
CA ILE A 120 -3.74 8.66 33.44
C ILE A 120 -2.32 8.29 33.86
N ILE A 121 -2.11 8.04 35.15
CA ILE A 121 -0.85 7.51 35.69
C ILE A 121 -1.14 6.22 36.43
N PHE A 122 -0.59 5.12 35.93
CA PHE A 122 -0.47 3.86 36.67
C PHE A 122 0.83 3.90 37.44
N GLY A 123 0.75 4.06 38.77
CA GLY A 123 1.91 4.06 39.66
C GLY A 123 2.57 2.69 39.79
N SER A 124 3.73 2.63 40.46
CA SER A 124 4.49 1.39 40.65
C SER A 124 3.78 0.25 41.38
N GLN A 125 2.69 0.53 42.10
CA GLN A 125 1.84 -0.48 42.75
C GLN A 125 0.55 -0.76 41.97
N ALA A 126 0.37 -0.16 40.79
CA ALA A 126 -0.80 -0.40 39.97
C ALA A 126 -0.82 -1.83 39.42
N GLN A 127 -1.97 -2.48 39.51
CA GLN A 127 -2.19 -3.85 39.04
C GLN A 127 -3.58 -3.99 38.40
N LEU A 128 -3.71 -4.97 37.51
CA LEU A 128 -4.98 -5.37 36.91
C LEU A 128 -5.37 -6.78 37.40
N ASN A 129 -6.66 -6.98 37.61
CA ASN A 129 -7.31 -8.27 37.77
C ASN A 129 -8.61 -8.24 36.95
N VAL A 130 -8.43 -8.39 35.64
CA VAL A 130 -9.48 -8.30 34.62
C VAL A 130 -9.39 -9.57 33.78
N SER A 131 -10.45 -10.36 33.77
CA SER A 131 -10.55 -11.62 33.00
C SER A 131 -11.06 -11.43 31.57
N GLY A 132 -10.88 -10.23 31.05
CA GLY A 132 -11.25 -9.79 29.70
C GLY A 132 -10.24 -8.74 29.23
N ASP A 133 -10.54 -8.05 28.16
CA ASP A 133 -9.65 -7.04 27.59
C ASP A 133 -9.61 -5.78 28.46
N PHE A 134 -8.47 -5.07 28.43
CA PHE A 134 -8.29 -3.80 29.12
C PHE A 134 -7.88 -2.69 28.16
N SER A 135 -8.63 -1.59 28.17
CA SER A 135 -8.33 -0.40 27.37
C SER A 135 -8.22 0.84 28.25
N ALA A 136 -7.13 1.59 28.12
CA ALA A 136 -6.94 2.90 28.77
C ALA A 136 -6.71 3.97 27.71
N THR A 137 -7.46 5.07 27.78
CA THR A 137 -7.40 6.11 26.75
C THR A 137 -7.53 7.55 27.29
N THR A 138 -6.87 8.49 26.61
CA THR A 138 -7.09 9.94 26.78
C THR A 138 -7.92 10.55 25.65
N ALA A 139 -8.57 9.70 24.84
CA ALA A 139 -9.58 10.11 23.89
C ALA A 139 -10.69 10.91 24.58
N THR A 140 -11.31 11.81 23.82
CA THR A 140 -12.51 12.57 24.20
C THR A 140 -13.80 11.81 23.98
N GLY A 141 -13.77 10.69 23.26
CA GLY A 141 -14.92 9.80 23.10
C GLY A 141 -14.54 8.40 22.63
N ILE A 142 -15.39 7.43 22.99
CA ILE A 142 -15.33 6.04 22.52
C ILE A 142 -16.57 5.79 21.66
N GLY A 143 -16.37 5.41 20.40
CA GLY A 143 -17.42 5.17 19.41
C GLY A 143 -17.70 3.69 19.18
N PHE A 144 -18.89 3.45 18.62
CA PHE A 144 -19.43 2.13 18.27
C PHE A 144 -19.79 2.08 16.78
N ASP A 145 -19.95 0.88 16.22
CA ASP A 145 -20.26 0.66 14.79
C ASP A 145 -21.50 1.40 14.29
N SER A 146 -22.48 1.65 15.16
CA SER A 146 -23.69 2.41 14.83
C SER A 146 -23.45 3.93 14.66
N GLY A 147 -22.21 4.41 14.78
CA GLY A 147 -21.87 5.83 14.74
C GLY A 147 -22.26 6.60 16.02
N THR A 148 -22.56 5.88 17.11
CA THR A 148 -22.92 6.45 18.42
C THR A 148 -21.69 6.56 19.31
N TRP A 149 -21.69 7.54 20.22
CA TRP A 149 -20.49 7.97 20.95
C TRP A 149 -20.69 8.09 22.45
N PHE A 150 -19.81 7.42 23.19
CA PHE A 150 -19.63 7.62 24.61
C PHE A 150 -18.56 8.70 24.84
N ASN A 151 -19.01 9.96 24.92
CA ASN A 151 -18.12 11.11 25.06
C ASN A 151 -17.67 11.31 26.51
N ALA A 152 -16.48 11.89 26.71
CA ALA A 152 -15.98 12.30 28.02
C ALA A 152 -16.77 13.47 28.62
N ILE A 153 -17.46 14.26 27.79
CA ILE A 153 -18.27 15.40 28.23
C ILE A 153 -19.68 15.32 27.63
N GLY A 154 -20.66 15.79 28.39
CA GLY A 154 -22.07 15.80 28.02
C GLY A 154 -22.84 14.59 28.55
N SER A 155 -24.10 14.47 28.12
CA SER A 155 -25.02 13.41 28.53
C SER A 155 -25.25 12.45 27.36
N PRO A 156 -24.61 11.26 27.36
CA PRO A 156 -24.80 10.26 26.31
C PRO A 156 -26.22 9.67 26.36
N ASP A 157 -26.76 9.30 25.20
CA ASP A 157 -27.92 8.39 25.14
C ASP A 157 -27.42 6.95 25.30
N TYR A 158 -27.39 6.49 26.54
CA TYR A 158 -26.90 5.15 26.87
C TYR A 158 -27.62 4.05 26.11
N THR A 159 -28.92 4.19 25.84
CA THR A 159 -29.71 3.16 25.17
C THR A 159 -29.29 2.93 23.72
N ALA A 160 -28.67 3.92 23.09
CA ALA A 160 -28.17 3.87 21.71
C ALA A 160 -26.70 3.41 21.60
N LEU A 161 -25.98 3.20 22.70
CA LEU A 161 -24.58 2.75 22.72
C LEU A 161 -24.50 1.21 22.72
N VAL A 162 -24.99 0.61 21.64
CA VAL A 162 -25.10 -0.85 21.42
C VAL A 162 -23.94 -1.34 20.54
N GLY A 163 -23.48 -2.57 20.75
CA GLY A 163 -22.36 -3.18 20.00
C GLY A 163 -21.00 -3.03 20.68
N THR A 164 -19.94 -3.35 19.96
CA THR A 164 -18.55 -3.37 20.49
C THR A 164 -17.89 -1.99 20.34
N PRO A 165 -17.23 -1.46 21.39
CA PRO A 165 -16.46 -0.23 21.28
C PRO A 165 -15.23 -0.44 20.39
N ASN A 166 -15.10 0.33 19.31
CA ASN A 166 -14.00 0.17 18.35
C ASN A 166 -13.48 1.47 17.73
N GLN A 167 -13.95 2.64 18.17
CA GLN A 167 -13.48 3.94 17.69
C GLN A 167 -13.07 4.83 18.85
N PHE A 168 -12.02 5.63 18.68
CA PHE A 168 -11.51 6.54 19.70
C PHE A 168 -11.28 7.92 19.08
N ALA A 169 -11.99 8.93 19.56
CA ALA A 169 -11.86 10.29 19.07
C ALA A 169 -10.93 11.11 19.97
N PHE A 170 -9.97 11.82 19.37
CA PHE A 170 -9.08 12.77 20.03
C PHE A 170 -9.41 14.17 19.52
N ASP A 171 -10.56 14.72 19.88
CA ASP A 171 -11.10 15.96 19.30
C ASP A 171 -10.34 17.24 19.72
N GLN A 172 -9.38 17.13 20.65
CA GLN A 172 -8.64 18.27 21.19
C GLN A 172 -7.25 18.36 20.55
N LEU A 173 -6.81 19.58 20.26
CA LEU A 173 -5.46 19.86 19.77
C LEU A 173 -4.38 19.44 20.78
N GLU A 174 -4.64 19.68 22.08
CA GLU A 174 -3.79 19.20 23.18
C GLU A 174 -4.46 17.98 23.81
N THR A 175 -3.72 16.88 23.86
CA THR A 175 -4.20 15.58 24.36
C THR A 175 -3.43 15.18 25.62
N GLY A 176 -4.11 14.52 26.57
CA GLY A 176 -3.47 14.05 27.80
C GLY A 176 -2.47 12.93 27.55
N GLY A 177 -1.53 12.74 28.49
CA GLY A 177 -0.59 11.63 28.47
C GLY A 177 -1.04 10.42 29.32
N ILE A 178 -0.53 9.23 28.99
CA ILE A 178 -0.59 8.05 29.86
C ILE A 178 0.82 7.63 30.27
N VAL A 179 1.04 7.47 31.58
CA VAL A 179 2.27 6.93 32.15
C VAL A 179 1.97 5.60 32.84
N ASN A 180 2.62 4.52 32.43
CA ASN A 180 2.61 3.26 33.15
C ASN A 180 3.95 3.00 33.85
N ALA A 181 3.91 2.84 35.17
CA ALA A 181 5.01 2.36 35.99
C ALA A 181 4.64 1.10 36.78
N GLY A 182 3.40 0.61 36.65
CA GLY A 182 2.88 -0.54 37.37
C GLY A 182 3.05 -1.85 36.60
N ASN A 183 2.32 -2.87 37.04
CA ASN A 183 2.27 -4.18 36.38
C ASN A 183 0.85 -4.43 35.84
N LEU A 184 0.64 -4.16 34.56
CA LEU A 184 -0.64 -4.31 33.90
C LEU A 184 -0.70 -5.69 33.22
N SER A 185 -1.48 -6.60 33.76
CA SER A 185 -1.61 -7.96 33.21
C SER A 185 -3.06 -8.37 33.06
N VAL A 186 -3.39 -9.02 31.95
CA VAL A 186 -4.69 -9.68 31.72
C VAL A 186 -4.49 -11.20 31.64
N ASP A 187 -5.61 -11.93 31.65
CA ASP A 187 -5.60 -13.39 31.47
C ASP A 187 -5.12 -13.78 30.04
N PRO A 188 -4.57 -14.99 29.82
CA PRO A 188 -4.08 -15.39 28.50
C PRO A 188 -5.14 -15.33 27.40
N GLY A 189 -4.74 -14.91 26.20
CA GLY A 189 -5.61 -14.73 25.03
C GLY A 189 -6.38 -13.40 24.99
N HIS A 190 -6.23 -12.54 26.00
CA HIS A 190 -6.84 -11.21 26.06
C HIS A 190 -5.90 -10.08 25.65
N GLU A 191 -6.46 -8.87 25.50
CA GLU A 191 -5.73 -7.73 24.96
C GLU A 191 -5.56 -6.57 25.96
N ILE A 192 -4.44 -5.85 25.85
CA ILE A 192 -4.21 -4.56 26.52
C ILE A 192 -3.98 -3.47 25.47
N THR A 193 -4.83 -2.44 25.47
CA THR A 193 -4.73 -1.29 24.57
C THR A 193 -4.54 0.02 25.36
N VAL A 194 -3.49 0.77 25.03
CA VAL A 194 -3.17 2.08 25.62
C VAL A 194 -3.07 3.12 24.51
N LEU A 195 -4.02 4.06 24.47
CA LEU A 195 -4.10 5.10 23.45
C LEU A 195 -4.06 6.48 24.10
N ALA A 196 -3.06 7.30 23.79
CA ALA A 196 -2.96 8.63 24.41
C ALA A 196 -2.32 9.65 23.48
N GLY A 197 -2.40 10.94 23.85
CA GLY A 197 -1.62 11.99 23.18
C GLY A 197 -0.11 11.77 23.24
N GLN A 198 0.32 11.22 24.36
CA GLN A 198 1.69 10.82 24.64
C GLN A 198 1.66 9.60 25.56
N THR A 199 2.48 8.59 25.29
CA THR A 199 2.56 7.38 26.11
C THR A 199 3.96 7.19 26.65
N VAL A 200 4.06 6.82 27.92
CA VAL A 200 5.34 6.44 28.56
C VAL A 200 5.14 5.17 29.38
N ASN A 201 5.77 4.09 28.96
CA ASN A 201 5.86 2.86 29.73
C ASN A 201 7.24 2.76 30.41
N THR A 202 7.24 2.45 31.70
CA THR A 202 8.44 2.15 32.52
C THR A 202 8.24 0.92 33.40
N GLY A 203 7.00 0.43 33.50
CA GLY A 203 6.63 -0.78 34.21
C GLY A 203 6.46 -1.97 33.27
N ASN A 204 5.63 -2.92 33.68
CA ASN A 204 5.40 -4.17 32.96
C ASN A 204 3.98 -4.19 32.35
N ILE A 205 3.88 -4.72 31.13
CA ILE A 205 2.60 -4.99 30.46
C ILE A 205 2.63 -6.43 29.94
N SER A 206 1.65 -7.25 30.34
CA SER A 206 1.62 -8.67 29.99
C SER A 206 0.23 -9.10 29.52
N ALA A 207 0.16 -9.60 28.29
CA ALA A 207 -1.03 -10.20 27.70
C ALA A 207 -0.63 -11.52 27.02
N PRO A 208 -0.35 -12.59 27.79
CA PRO A 208 0.17 -13.86 27.26
C PRO A 208 -0.77 -14.43 26.20
N ASP A 209 -0.23 -14.95 25.09
CA ASP A 209 -1.01 -15.48 23.95
C ASP A 209 -2.01 -14.48 23.31
N GLY A 210 -2.03 -13.24 23.76
CA GLY A 210 -2.91 -12.17 23.30
C GLY A 210 -2.13 -11.01 22.71
N ARG A 211 -2.62 -9.78 22.89
CA ARG A 211 -2.09 -8.59 22.21
C ARG A 211 -1.82 -7.43 23.17
N VAL A 212 -0.74 -6.70 22.91
CA VAL A 212 -0.45 -5.39 23.51
C VAL A 212 -0.33 -4.33 22.43
N THR A 213 -1.12 -3.26 22.56
CA THR A 213 -1.06 -2.10 21.67
C THR A 213 -0.84 -0.82 22.48
N ILE A 214 0.25 -0.11 22.21
CA ILE A 214 0.56 1.20 22.80
C ILE A 214 0.74 2.19 21.66
N ALA A 215 -0.14 3.18 21.56
CA ALA A 215 -0.10 4.16 20.49
C ALA A 215 -0.18 5.60 21.02
N ALA A 216 0.75 6.45 20.57
CA ALA A 216 0.66 7.88 20.73
C ALA A 216 -0.10 8.49 19.53
N VAL A 217 -1.23 9.14 19.79
CA VAL A 217 -2.20 9.59 18.79
C VAL A 217 -2.25 11.11 18.73
N PRO A 218 -2.19 11.73 17.54
CA PRO A 218 -2.39 13.18 17.39
C PRO A 218 -3.75 13.65 17.92
N GLY A 219 -3.76 14.92 18.34
CA GLY A 219 -5.01 15.65 18.47
C GLY A 219 -5.72 15.82 17.13
N GLU A 220 -7.00 16.15 17.18
CA GLU A 220 -7.88 16.31 16.01
C GLU A 220 -7.92 15.07 15.11
N SER A 221 -7.89 13.89 15.73
CA SER A 221 -7.83 12.61 15.02
C SER A 221 -8.82 11.59 15.52
N LEU A 222 -9.23 10.69 14.63
CA LEU A 222 -10.07 9.55 14.87
C LEU A 222 -9.24 8.28 14.66
N VAL A 223 -9.27 7.39 15.65
CA VAL A 223 -8.63 6.08 15.58
C VAL A 223 -9.71 5.01 15.50
N ARG A 224 -9.64 4.15 14.49
CA ARG A 224 -10.51 2.99 14.35
C ARG A 224 -9.73 1.71 14.64
N ILE A 225 -10.39 0.77 15.29
CA ILE A 225 -9.89 -0.59 15.48
C ILE A 225 -10.75 -1.50 14.59
N SER A 226 -10.17 -2.06 13.53
CA SER A 226 -10.84 -3.13 12.75
C SER A 226 -10.66 -4.48 13.39
N GLN A 227 -11.25 -5.52 12.76
CA GLN A 227 -11.04 -6.97 13.01
C GLN A 227 -10.38 -7.23 14.36
N SER A 228 -11.20 -7.51 15.39
CA SER A 228 -10.78 -7.71 16.79
C SER A 228 -9.35 -7.23 17.10
N GLY A 229 -9.20 -5.94 17.40
CA GLY A 229 -8.00 -5.38 18.00
C GLY A 229 -6.90 -4.84 17.05
N ARG A 230 -7.13 -4.73 15.74
CA ARG A 230 -6.13 -4.14 14.81
C ARG A 230 -6.39 -2.66 14.59
N LEU A 231 -5.44 -1.80 14.96
CA LEU A 231 -5.47 -0.36 14.64
C LEU A 231 -5.51 -0.16 13.11
N LEU A 232 -6.61 0.43 12.62
CA LEU A 232 -6.69 1.01 11.28
C LEU A 232 -6.48 2.51 11.37
N SER A 233 -5.76 3.01 10.36
CA SER A 233 -5.72 4.38 9.86
C SER A 233 -6.21 5.46 10.83
N LEU A 234 -5.27 6.32 11.21
CA LEU A 234 -5.58 7.62 11.76
C LEU A 234 -6.39 8.43 10.73
N GLU A 235 -7.68 8.61 10.98
CA GLU A 235 -8.57 9.46 10.17
C GLU A 235 -8.58 10.87 10.75
N VAL A 236 -8.55 11.90 9.90
CA VAL A 236 -8.79 13.29 10.33
C VAL A 236 -10.24 13.60 10.02
N ASP A 237 -11.03 13.82 11.06
CA ASP A 237 -12.45 14.17 10.97
C ASP A 237 -12.69 15.37 11.91
N PRO A 238 -13.45 16.39 11.49
CA PRO A 238 -13.62 17.60 12.30
C PRO A 238 -14.33 17.31 13.64
N PRO A 239 -14.08 18.12 14.68
CA PRO A 239 -14.50 17.82 16.05
C PRO A 239 -16.02 17.68 16.19
N ARG A 240 -16.46 16.59 16.82
CA ARG A 240 -17.88 16.21 16.90
C ARG A 240 -18.53 16.70 18.20
N THR A 241 -19.39 17.73 18.11
CA THR A 241 -20.54 17.86 19.03
C THR A 241 -21.77 18.41 18.30
N ASN A 242 -22.97 17.99 18.71
CA ASN A 242 -24.25 18.49 18.19
C ASN A 242 -24.51 19.99 18.47
N THR A 243 -23.59 20.70 19.12
CA THR A 243 -23.74 22.11 19.54
C THR A 243 -22.49 22.99 19.31
N GLY A 244 -21.38 22.45 18.81
CA GLY A 244 -20.17 23.24 18.54
C GLY A 244 -19.51 23.88 19.77
N GLU A 245 -19.78 23.40 20.98
CA GLU A 245 -19.15 23.90 22.20
C GLU A 245 -18.12 22.90 22.74
N PHE A 246 -16.84 23.31 22.73
CA PHE A 246 -15.80 22.66 23.51
C PHE A 246 -16.04 22.95 24.99
N ALA A 247 -16.37 21.93 25.77
CA ALA A 247 -16.07 22.02 27.18
C ALA A 247 -14.55 21.85 27.34
N ALA A 248 -13.87 22.95 27.68
CA ALA A 248 -12.43 22.99 27.85
C ALA A 248 -12.01 22.12 29.06
N ILE A 249 -11.82 20.82 28.84
CA ILE A 249 -10.95 20.03 29.71
C ILE A 249 -9.53 20.43 29.36
N THR A 250 -8.78 20.91 30.34
CA THR A 250 -7.35 21.17 30.17
C THR A 250 -6.62 19.82 30.18
N ALA A 251 -6.04 19.43 29.04
CA ALA A 251 -5.10 18.33 28.98
C ALA A 251 -3.84 18.68 29.81
N SER A 252 -3.28 17.71 30.53
CA SER A 252 -2.00 17.89 31.20
C SER A 252 -0.89 17.34 30.30
N ASP A 253 0.08 18.18 29.94
CA ASP A 253 1.32 17.71 29.31
C ASP A 253 2.11 16.81 30.27
N LEU A 254 3.05 16.01 29.76
CA LEU A 254 3.78 15.04 30.58
C LEU A 254 4.55 15.67 31.76
N PRO A 255 5.25 16.82 31.61
CA PRO A 255 5.83 17.52 32.74
C PRO A 255 4.79 17.91 33.79
N ALA A 256 3.65 18.51 33.41
CA ALA A 256 2.59 18.88 34.34
C ALA A 256 2.00 17.64 35.02
N LEU A 257 1.78 16.56 34.26
CA LEU A 257 1.27 15.28 34.73
C LEU A 257 2.19 14.69 35.83
N LEU A 258 3.50 14.85 35.73
CA LEU A 258 4.47 14.33 36.71
C LEU A 258 4.75 15.29 37.88
N THR A 259 4.45 16.59 37.74
CA THR A 259 4.74 17.57 38.78
C THR A 259 3.75 17.47 39.97
N GLY A 260 4.28 17.30 41.18
CA GLY A 260 3.49 17.28 42.41
C GLY A 260 2.94 15.90 42.83
N ILE A 261 3.37 14.84 42.15
CA ILE A 261 2.99 13.45 42.44
C ILE A 261 4.03 12.79 43.34
N ASN A 262 3.57 12.08 44.37
CA ASN A 262 4.41 11.38 45.36
C ASN A 262 4.49 9.86 45.08
N THR A 263 4.43 9.46 43.82
CA THR A 263 4.43 8.05 43.40
C THR A 263 5.68 7.77 42.57
N GLU A 264 6.32 6.64 42.79
CA GLU A 264 7.48 6.23 41.98
C GLU A 264 7.00 5.85 40.57
N THR A 265 7.43 6.61 39.56
CA THR A 265 7.05 6.41 38.14
C THR A 265 8.23 6.02 37.25
N GLY A 266 9.43 5.85 37.81
CA GLY A 266 10.64 5.64 37.00
C GLY A 266 11.09 6.86 36.19
N LEU A 267 10.41 8.01 36.33
CA LEU A 267 10.71 9.26 35.61
C LEU A 267 11.13 10.38 36.58
N THR A 268 11.94 11.33 36.10
CA THR A 268 12.26 12.56 36.83
C THR A 268 12.01 13.79 35.96
N VAL A 269 11.54 14.88 36.57
CA VAL A 269 11.37 16.18 35.90
C VAL A 269 12.50 17.10 36.33
N ALA A 270 13.34 17.54 35.39
CA ALA A 270 14.47 18.42 35.62
C ALA A 270 14.45 19.59 34.64
N ALA A 271 14.36 20.82 35.16
CA ALA A 271 14.34 22.06 34.37
C ALA A 271 13.23 22.18 33.30
N GLY A 272 12.15 21.39 33.41
CA GLY A 272 11.05 21.35 32.45
C GLY A 272 11.07 20.14 31.53
N ASP A 273 12.17 19.38 31.52
CA ASP A 273 12.33 18.16 30.73
C ASP A 273 12.06 16.91 31.58
N VAL A 274 11.55 15.85 30.95
CA VAL A 274 11.31 14.55 31.58
C VAL A 274 12.45 13.60 31.24
N ARG A 275 12.95 12.85 32.22
CA ARG A 275 14.01 11.86 32.03
C ARG A 275 13.58 10.46 32.47
N VAL A 276 14.02 9.45 31.73
CA VAL A 276 13.91 8.04 32.14
C VAL A 276 15.04 7.73 33.13
N ASN A 277 14.71 7.35 34.37
CA ASN A 277 15.72 7.16 35.41
C ASN A 277 16.68 5.99 35.13
N ALA A 278 16.21 4.97 34.39
CA ALA A 278 17.01 3.79 34.07
C ALA A 278 18.22 4.14 33.18
N THR A 279 18.06 5.09 32.26
CA THR A 279 19.04 5.42 31.22
C THR A 279 19.56 6.87 31.29
N ASP A 280 19.01 7.71 32.19
CA ASP A 280 19.22 9.17 32.29
C ASP A 280 18.89 9.95 30.99
N THR A 281 18.13 9.30 30.11
CA THR A 281 17.72 9.78 28.80
C THR A 281 16.62 10.82 28.93
N THR A 282 16.79 11.97 28.27
CA THR A 282 15.76 13.01 28.17
C THR A 282 14.70 12.63 27.13
N ILE A 283 13.44 12.57 27.55
CA ILE A 283 12.27 12.42 26.69
C ILE A 283 11.97 13.80 26.08
N PRO A 284 11.86 13.93 24.75
CA PRO A 284 11.39 15.17 24.14
C PRO A 284 9.97 15.46 24.61
N ASN A 285 9.72 16.70 25.01
CA ASN A 285 8.36 17.18 25.26
C ASN A 285 7.66 17.51 23.91
N ALA A 286 7.49 16.49 23.07
CA ALA A 286 6.77 16.56 21.81
C ALA A 286 5.51 15.69 21.91
N VAL A 287 4.39 16.23 21.43
CA VAL A 287 3.14 15.46 21.26
C VAL A 287 3.38 14.26 20.34
N GLN A 288 2.53 13.22 20.42
CA GLN A 288 2.60 12.02 19.58
C GLN A 288 3.87 11.16 19.78
N THR A 289 4.49 11.29 20.96
CA THR A 289 5.66 10.50 21.33
C THR A 289 5.24 9.28 22.15
N ASN A 290 5.71 8.10 21.75
CA ASN A 290 5.60 6.85 22.48
C ASN A 290 6.97 6.43 23.01
N ILE A 291 7.10 6.36 24.34
CA ILE A 291 8.33 5.95 25.01
C ILE A 291 8.07 4.63 25.72
N VAL A 292 8.89 3.64 25.45
CA VAL A 292 8.81 2.32 26.08
C VAL A 292 10.12 2.00 26.78
N SER A 293 9.98 1.64 28.05
CA SER A 293 10.99 1.06 28.93
C SER A 293 10.31 0.00 29.79
N GLY A 294 11.07 -0.92 30.39
CA GLY A 294 10.49 -2.05 31.11
C GLY A 294 10.10 -3.21 30.18
N GLU A 295 9.22 -4.09 30.65
CA GLU A 295 8.92 -5.38 30.00
C GLU A 295 7.52 -5.40 29.37
N ILE A 296 7.43 -5.84 28.12
CA ILE A 296 6.17 -6.07 27.41
C ILE A 296 6.16 -7.51 26.91
N THR A 297 5.13 -8.28 27.27
CA THR A 297 4.98 -9.69 26.85
C THR A 297 3.61 -9.94 26.23
N ALA A 298 3.57 -10.35 24.96
CA ALA A 298 2.32 -10.74 24.25
C ALA A 298 2.63 -11.46 22.93
N ALA A 299 1.70 -12.25 22.40
CA ALA A 299 1.90 -12.87 21.07
C ALA A 299 1.90 -11.83 19.93
N GLU A 300 1.23 -10.70 20.11
CA GLU A 300 1.32 -9.55 19.21
C GLU A 300 1.58 -8.24 19.97
N VAL A 301 2.60 -7.48 19.56
CA VAL A 301 2.96 -6.20 20.16
C VAL A 301 3.01 -5.10 19.10
N ASN A 302 2.24 -4.02 19.30
CA ASN A 302 2.24 -2.84 18.44
C ASN A 302 2.65 -1.59 19.25
N LEU A 303 3.77 -0.97 18.90
CA LEU A 303 4.33 0.24 19.54
C LEU A 303 4.37 1.38 18.53
N LEU A 304 3.42 2.31 18.63
CA LEU A 304 3.10 3.26 17.55
C LEU A 304 3.11 4.72 18.01
N GLY A 305 3.36 5.65 17.09
CA GLY A 305 3.37 7.10 17.29
C GLY A 305 4.19 7.80 16.21
N ASP A 306 4.11 9.13 16.11
CA ASP A 306 4.98 9.90 15.19
C ASP A 306 6.47 9.74 15.58
N ARG A 307 6.73 9.61 16.88
CA ARG A 307 8.05 9.35 17.45
C ARG A 307 7.99 8.18 18.40
N VAL A 308 8.73 7.11 18.11
CA VAL A 308 8.80 5.90 18.94
C VAL A 308 10.22 5.75 19.51
N GLY A 309 10.33 5.59 20.83
CA GLY A 309 11.60 5.44 21.52
C GLY A 309 11.61 4.27 22.50
N LEU A 310 12.51 3.31 22.32
CA LEU A 310 12.74 2.18 23.22
C LEU A 310 14.04 2.40 24.01
N PHE A 311 13.94 2.30 25.33
CA PHE A 311 15.05 2.55 26.26
C PHE A 311 15.17 1.46 27.31
N ALA A 312 16.21 0.63 27.21
CA ALA A 312 16.36 -0.60 28.00
C ALA A 312 15.04 -1.39 28.05
N ALA A 313 14.35 -1.47 26.92
CA ALA A 313 13.04 -2.09 26.79
C ALA A 313 13.19 -3.58 26.47
N GLN A 314 12.42 -4.42 27.15
CA GLN A 314 12.34 -5.85 26.88
C GLN A 314 10.99 -6.13 26.25
N VAL A 315 10.96 -6.38 24.94
CA VAL A 315 9.73 -6.71 24.21
C VAL A 315 9.78 -8.17 23.82
N ASP A 316 8.85 -8.98 24.31
CA ASP A 316 8.85 -10.43 24.12
C ASP A 316 7.51 -10.93 23.56
N ALA A 317 7.56 -11.39 22.32
CA ALA A 317 6.51 -12.12 21.63
C ALA A 317 6.94 -13.56 21.31
N SER A 318 7.87 -14.13 22.07
CA SER A 318 8.26 -15.53 21.88
C SER A 318 7.12 -16.47 22.27
N GLY A 319 6.97 -17.56 21.51
CA GLY A 319 5.93 -18.56 21.72
C GLY A 319 6.47 -19.99 21.70
N ALA A 320 5.71 -20.92 22.28
CA ALA A 320 6.12 -22.32 22.38
C ALA A 320 6.15 -23.02 21.00
N THR A 321 5.13 -22.77 20.17
CA THR A 321 4.91 -23.44 18.87
C THR A 321 5.17 -22.54 17.65
N GLY A 322 5.75 -21.37 17.87
CA GLY A 322 6.06 -20.36 16.85
C GLY A 322 6.32 -19.01 17.50
N GLY A 323 7.10 -18.15 16.86
CA GLY A 323 7.27 -16.77 17.31
C GLY A 323 6.10 -15.87 16.93
N GLY A 324 5.83 -14.86 17.76
CA GLY A 324 4.77 -13.88 17.57
C GLY A 324 5.14 -12.70 16.66
N ASN A 325 4.32 -11.66 16.67
CA ASN A 325 4.44 -10.49 15.80
C ASN A 325 4.75 -9.21 16.60
N ILE A 326 5.77 -8.45 16.21
CA ILE A 326 6.14 -7.18 16.83
C ILE A 326 6.24 -6.10 15.75
N ARG A 327 5.53 -4.98 15.94
CA ARG A 327 5.57 -3.80 15.08
C ARG A 327 5.94 -2.57 15.88
N ILE A 328 7.01 -1.89 15.47
CA ILE A 328 7.55 -0.71 16.13
C ILE A 328 7.65 0.41 15.10
N GLY A 329 6.82 1.44 15.27
CA GLY A 329 6.81 2.62 14.41
C GLY A 329 6.23 2.42 13.01
N GLY A 330 5.75 1.24 12.61
CA GLY A 330 5.08 1.07 11.32
C GLY A 330 4.84 -0.39 10.95
N ASP A 331 4.36 -0.63 9.73
CA ASP A 331 4.20 -1.98 9.17
C ASP A 331 5.24 -2.25 8.06
N TYR A 332 5.12 -3.41 7.42
CA TYR A 332 6.00 -3.90 6.37
C TYR A 332 6.31 -2.84 5.30
N ARG A 333 7.57 -2.45 5.11
CA ARG A 333 7.98 -1.42 4.13
C ARG A 333 7.28 -0.06 4.32
N GLY A 334 6.71 0.18 5.50
CA GLY A 334 5.82 1.32 5.73
C GLY A 334 4.52 1.26 4.93
N GLU A 335 4.20 0.12 4.34
CA GLU A 335 3.00 -0.16 3.56
C GLU A 335 2.04 -0.97 4.45
N GLY A 336 0.90 -0.36 4.82
CA GLY A 336 -0.05 -1.01 5.70
C GLY A 336 -1.12 -0.06 6.23
N THR A 337 -1.96 -0.57 7.11
CA THR A 337 -3.05 0.20 7.73
C THR A 337 -2.63 0.90 9.01
N ILE A 338 -1.47 0.56 9.55
CA ILE A 338 -0.91 1.13 10.79
C ILE A 338 -0.16 2.43 10.45
N PRO A 339 -0.31 3.51 11.24
CA PRO A 339 0.43 4.75 11.02
C PRO A 339 1.95 4.55 11.16
N ASN A 340 2.71 5.14 10.23
CA ASN A 340 4.17 5.16 10.28
C ASN A 340 4.67 6.30 11.16
N ALA A 341 5.67 6.01 11.97
CA ALA A 341 6.47 6.98 12.69
C ALA A 341 7.32 7.79 11.71
N THR A 342 7.50 9.07 11.99
CA THR A 342 8.56 9.84 11.33
C THR A 342 9.93 9.45 11.89
N PHE A 343 10.00 9.12 13.19
CA PHE A 343 11.24 8.72 13.85
C PHE A 343 11.07 7.51 14.77
N THR A 344 11.96 6.53 14.63
CA THR A 344 12.07 5.39 15.54
C THR A 344 13.49 5.28 16.09
N TYR A 345 13.62 5.16 17.41
CA TYR A 345 14.88 4.99 18.11
C TYR A 345 14.83 3.79 19.06
N VAL A 346 15.78 2.86 18.94
CA VAL A 346 15.95 1.72 19.85
C VAL A 346 17.37 1.76 20.38
N ASP A 347 17.53 1.89 21.71
CA ASP A 347 18.85 1.93 22.33
C ASP A 347 19.52 0.55 22.42
N SER A 348 20.80 0.54 22.79
CA SER A 348 21.61 -0.68 22.84
C SER A 348 21.28 -1.63 23.99
N ASP A 349 20.51 -1.17 24.97
CA ASP A 349 20.10 -1.98 26.11
C ASP A 349 18.72 -2.62 25.91
N SER A 350 18.06 -2.33 24.78
CA SER A 350 16.75 -2.87 24.44
C SER A 350 16.87 -4.20 23.68
N VAL A 351 16.03 -5.18 24.06
CA VAL A 351 15.97 -6.51 23.46
C VAL A 351 14.56 -6.81 22.98
N ILE A 352 14.44 -7.26 21.74
CA ILE A 352 13.18 -7.63 21.07
C ILE A 352 13.23 -9.11 20.73
N ASN A 353 12.32 -9.90 21.28
CA ASN A 353 12.28 -11.36 21.08
C ASN A 353 10.95 -11.78 20.44
N ALA A 354 11.02 -12.61 19.42
CA ALA A 354 9.89 -13.26 18.75
C ALA A 354 10.32 -14.70 18.39
N ASN A 355 10.90 -15.43 19.34
CA ASN A 355 11.44 -16.76 19.10
C ASN A 355 10.37 -17.84 19.15
N ALA A 356 10.56 -18.93 18.41
CA ALA A 356 9.93 -20.20 18.72
C ALA A 356 10.79 -20.95 19.74
N LEU A 357 10.19 -21.37 20.86
CA LEU A 357 10.93 -21.94 21.99
C LEU A 357 11.00 -23.48 21.95
N ASP A 358 9.91 -24.16 21.58
CA ASP A 358 9.83 -25.63 21.61
C ASP A 358 9.74 -26.24 20.21
N SER A 359 8.95 -25.65 19.31
CA SER A 359 8.74 -26.06 17.91
C SER A 359 8.21 -24.88 17.08
N GLY A 360 8.20 -24.99 15.74
CA GLY A 360 7.71 -23.90 14.88
C GLY A 360 8.80 -22.97 14.38
N ASP A 361 8.37 -22.00 13.57
CA ASP A 361 9.25 -21.02 12.94
C ASP A 361 9.39 -19.77 13.81
N GLY A 362 10.49 -19.05 13.58
CA GLY A 362 10.70 -17.75 14.19
C GLY A 362 9.59 -16.76 13.81
N GLY A 363 9.34 -15.80 14.70
CA GLY A 363 8.29 -14.81 14.53
C GLY A 363 8.66 -13.67 13.59
N ARG A 364 7.86 -12.61 13.64
CA ARG A 364 7.98 -11.45 12.76
C ARG A 364 8.23 -10.17 13.55
N VAL A 365 9.28 -9.43 13.20
CA VAL A 365 9.59 -8.12 13.82
C VAL A 365 9.75 -7.06 12.73
N ILE A 366 9.08 -5.92 12.89
CA ILE A 366 9.23 -4.75 12.02
C ILE A 366 9.59 -3.54 12.87
N VAL A 367 10.66 -2.85 12.47
CA VAL A 367 11.05 -1.54 13.00
C VAL A 367 11.09 -0.56 11.83
N TRP A 368 10.23 0.45 11.85
CA TRP A 368 10.02 1.37 10.73
C TRP A 368 10.01 2.84 11.15
N ALA A 369 10.46 3.70 10.23
CA ALA A 369 10.18 5.13 10.24
C ALA A 369 10.27 5.76 8.83
N ASP A 370 9.45 6.76 8.54
CA ASP A 370 9.37 7.47 7.27
C ASP A 370 10.52 8.48 7.04
N ASP A 371 11.14 8.98 8.11
CA ASP A 371 12.36 9.79 8.02
C ASP A 371 13.57 8.98 8.51
N THR A 372 13.66 8.72 9.82
CA THR A 372 14.86 8.08 10.38
C THR A 372 14.55 6.94 11.34
N THR A 373 15.08 5.76 11.05
CA THR A 373 15.16 4.63 12.00
C THR A 373 16.59 4.52 12.53
N ARG A 374 16.75 4.61 13.85
CA ARG A 374 18.01 4.34 14.56
C ARG A 374 17.84 3.12 15.45
N PHE A 375 18.56 2.06 15.13
CA PHE A 375 18.47 0.80 15.83
C PHE A 375 19.84 0.39 16.37
N LEU A 376 19.97 0.35 17.70
CA LEU A 376 21.19 -0.04 18.40
C LEU A 376 21.01 -1.30 19.26
N GLY A 377 19.77 -1.78 19.43
CA GLY A 377 19.39 -2.89 20.30
C GLY A 377 19.60 -4.27 19.67
N GLU A 378 18.94 -5.28 20.23
CA GLU A 378 18.99 -6.68 19.79
C GLU A 378 17.60 -7.17 19.32
N ILE A 379 17.56 -7.94 18.23
CA ILE A 379 16.35 -8.63 17.74
C ILE A 379 16.62 -10.12 17.59
N ASN A 380 15.79 -10.95 18.21
CA ASN A 380 15.82 -12.40 18.06
C ASN A 380 14.47 -12.88 17.54
N ALA A 381 14.44 -13.51 16.37
CA ALA A 381 13.28 -14.24 15.86
C ALA A 381 13.74 -15.62 15.35
N GLN A 382 14.36 -16.38 16.24
CA GLN A 382 14.89 -17.70 15.93
C GLN A 382 13.76 -18.72 15.89
N GLY A 383 13.86 -19.66 14.96
CA GLY A 383 12.97 -20.81 14.88
C GLY A 383 13.62 -22.11 15.32
N VAL A 384 12.80 -23.04 15.79
CA VAL A 384 13.23 -24.43 15.96
C VAL A 384 13.25 -25.14 14.60
N GLN A 385 12.25 -24.86 13.75
CA GLN A 385 12.21 -25.28 12.35
C GLN A 385 12.91 -24.21 11.49
N ASP A 386 12.17 -23.29 10.88
CA ASP A 386 12.73 -22.24 10.04
C ASP A 386 12.89 -20.93 10.79
N GLY A 387 13.89 -20.14 10.41
CA GLY A 387 14.12 -18.83 10.96
C GLY A 387 13.00 -17.82 10.66
N GLY A 388 12.84 -16.81 11.51
CA GLY A 388 11.80 -15.80 11.38
C GLY A 388 12.10 -14.69 10.36
N PHE A 389 11.28 -13.64 10.40
CA PHE A 389 11.41 -12.46 9.54
C PHE A 389 11.65 -11.20 10.37
N VAL A 390 12.68 -10.44 10.02
CA VAL A 390 12.98 -9.15 10.64
C VAL A 390 13.17 -8.08 9.57
N GLU A 391 12.48 -6.95 9.74
CA GLU A 391 12.69 -5.73 8.98
C GLU A 391 13.17 -4.61 9.91
N VAL A 392 14.29 -3.97 9.56
CA VAL A 392 14.77 -2.76 10.23
C VAL A 392 15.07 -1.72 9.16
N SER A 393 14.15 -0.77 9.01
CA SER A 393 14.03 0.00 7.79
C SER A 393 13.71 1.46 8.06
N GLY A 394 14.16 2.34 7.17
CA GLY A 394 13.94 3.76 7.26
C GLY A 394 13.84 4.34 5.85
N LYS A 395 12.68 4.90 5.49
CA LYS A 395 12.39 5.34 4.12
C LYS A 395 13.39 6.36 3.58
N GLN A 396 13.94 7.21 4.45
CA GLN A 396 15.03 8.13 4.09
C GLN A 396 16.36 7.68 4.71
N ASN A 397 16.41 7.57 6.04
CA ASN A 397 17.62 7.34 6.81
C ASN A 397 17.50 6.09 7.69
N LEU A 398 18.53 5.24 7.66
CA LEU A 398 18.67 4.09 8.54
C LEU A 398 20.03 4.14 9.22
N VAL A 399 20.05 3.96 10.55
CA VAL A 399 21.26 3.73 11.32
C VAL A 399 21.15 2.40 12.04
N LEU A 400 21.99 1.46 11.64
CA LEU A 400 22.11 0.12 12.21
C LEU A 400 23.60 -0.26 12.17
N PRO A 401 24.38 0.07 13.22
CA PRO A 401 25.84 -0.09 13.19
C PRO A 401 26.27 -1.56 13.30
N ASP A 402 25.43 -2.43 13.87
CA ASP A 402 25.73 -3.84 14.11
C ASP A 402 24.60 -4.74 13.59
N LEU A 403 24.77 -5.30 12.39
CA LEU A 403 23.82 -6.26 11.83
C LEU A 403 23.84 -7.61 12.57
N SER A 404 24.86 -7.89 13.40
CA SER A 404 24.91 -9.12 14.19
C SER A 404 23.94 -9.13 15.37
N ALA A 405 23.38 -7.95 15.69
CA ALA A 405 22.35 -7.82 16.70
C ALA A 405 20.98 -8.37 16.24
N VAL A 406 20.84 -8.80 14.98
CA VAL A 406 19.66 -9.48 14.47
C VAL A 406 19.94 -10.95 14.22
N ASN A 407 19.20 -11.82 14.89
CA ASN A 407 19.29 -13.27 14.74
C ASN A 407 17.93 -13.87 14.35
N VAL A 408 17.85 -14.34 13.11
CA VAL A 408 16.69 -15.02 12.55
C VAL A 408 17.05 -16.44 12.10
N SER A 409 17.96 -17.10 12.81
CA SER A 409 18.36 -18.47 12.48
C SER A 409 17.27 -19.51 12.73
N GLY A 410 17.19 -20.53 11.87
CA GLY A 410 16.46 -21.78 12.11
C GLY A 410 17.41 -22.85 12.67
N ALA A 411 17.01 -23.54 13.74
CA ALA A 411 17.87 -24.55 14.37
C ALA A 411 18.02 -25.83 13.54
N PHE A 412 16.97 -26.23 12.81
CA PHE A 412 16.93 -27.45 12.00
C PHE A 412 16.48 -27.23 10.54
N GLY A 413 15.91 -26.07 10.22
CA GLY A 413 15.41 -25.70 8.90
C GLY A 413 16.20 -24.56 8.23
N GLU A 414 15.56 -23.80 7.35
CA GLU A 414 16.22 -22.73 6.59
C GLU A 414 16.48 -21.49 7.45
N ALA A 415 17.46 -20.68 7.06
CA ALA A 415 17.74 -19.41 7.71
C ALA A 415 16.63 -18.39 7.38
N GLY A 416 16.21 -17.62 8.39
CA GLY A 416 15.23 -16.55 8.25
C GLY A 416 15.79 -15.35 7.50
N LEU A 417 14.96 -14.32 7.32
CA LEU A 417 15.28 -13.16 6.50
C LEU A 417 15.42 -11.87 7.32
N LEU A 418 16.55 -11.17 7.12
CA LEU A 418 16.73 -9.78 7.51
C LEU A 418 16.55 -8.86 6.28
N LEU A 419 15.55 -7.98 6.32
CA LEU A 419 15.29 -6.95 5.31
C LEU A 419 15.72 -5.56 5.80
N LEU A 420 16.46 -4.84 4.96
CA LEU A 420 16.83 -3.43 5.14
C LEU A 420 16.50 -2.66 3.85
N ASP A 421 15.72 -1.57 3.92
CA ASP A 421 15.21 -0.90 2.70
C ASP A 421 15.48 0.63 2.50
N PRO A 422 16.61 1.21 2.94
CA PRO A 422 16.82 2.67 2.92
C PRO A 422 16.95 3.28 1.50
N GLU A 423 16.98 4.62 1.40
CA GLU A 423 17.08 5.30 0.10
C GLU A 423 18.33 4.89 -0.71
N ASN A 424 19.49 4.83 -0.04
CA ASN A 424 20.77 4.41 -0.62
C ASN A 424 21.53 3.50 0.36
N ILE A 425 22.19 2.46 -0.17
CA ILE A 425 23.04 1.56 0.63
C ILE A 425 24.48 1.61 0.10
N THR A 426 25.44 1.86 0.98
CA THR A 426 26.88 1.71 0.69
C THR A 426 27.51 0.65 1.59
N ILE A 427 28.28 -0.27 1.01
CA ILE A 427 28.84 -1.44 1.69
C ILE A 427 30.38 -1.41 1.62
N GLY A 428 31.04 -1.88 2.67
CA GLY A 428 32.51 -1.95 2.77
C GLY A 428 33.17 -0.71 3.39
N ILE A 429 32.37 0.26 3.82
CA ILE A 429 32.79 1.35 4.70
C ILE A 429 32.15 1.13 6.06
N SER A 430 32.93 1.32 7.15
CA SER A 430 32.31 1.42 8.47
C SER A 430 31.37 2.62 8.45
N GLY A 431 30.12 2.41 8.87
CA GLY A 431 29.19 3.52 9.09
C GLY A 431 29.77 4.58 10.01
N ALA A 432 29.21 5.79 9.98
CA ALA A 432 29.58 6.81 10.93
C ALA A 432 29.42 6.22 12.34
N ASN A 433 30.46 6.34 13.17
CA ASN A 433 30.32 5.99 14.57
C ASN A 433 29.42 7.06 15.19
N ASP A 434 28.16 6.74 15.48
CA ASP A 434 27.17 7.60 16.16
C ASP A 434 27.59 8.12 17.54
N SER A 435 28.82 7.85 17.96
CA SER A 435 29.46 8.47 19.12
C SER A 435 29.43 10.00 19.10
N GLU A 436 29.25 10.65 17.94
CA GLU A 436 29.10 12.12 17.86
C GLU A 436 27.65 12.63 18.04
N LEU A 437 26.61 11.80 17.85
CA LEU A 437 25.20 12.21 18.00
C LEU A 437 24.60 11.90 19.37
N LEU A 438 25.10 10.86 20.04
CA LEU A 438 24.80 10.57 21.46
C LEU A 438 25.37 11.64 22.42
N ALA A 439 26.30 12.48 21.95
CA ALA A 439 26.98 13.48 22.75
C ALA A 439 26.17 14.76 23.00
N ASP A 440 25.15 15.05 22.17
CA ASP A 440 24.38 16.31 22.23
C ASP A 440 22.95 16.15 22.78
N ASN A 441 22.57 14.98 23.29
CA ASN A 441 21.31 14.74 24.02
C ASN A 441 20.03 14.99 23.19
N THR A 442 20.11 14.85 21.86
CA THR A 442 19.01 15.06 20.89
C THR A 442 18.68 13.76 20.14
N ILE A 443 18.04 12.81 20.84
CA ILE A 443 17.79 11.43 20.37
C ILE A 443 16.98 11.34 19.06
N PHE A 444 16.20 12.37 18.72
CA PHE A 444 15.42 12.47 17.49
C PHE A 444 15.84 13.62 16.56
N ALA A 445 17.09 14.06 16.61
CA ALA A 445 17.63 14.97 15.59
C ALA A 445 17.87 14.22 14.28
N THR A 446 17.68 14.87 13.13
CA THR A 446 18.05 14.33 11.82
C THR A 446 19.56 14.35 11.63
N ASP A 447 20.14 13.27 11.08
CA ASP A 447 21.49 13.31 10.54
C ASP A 447 21.43 13.75 9.07
N GLY A 448 22.49 14.44 8.61
CA GLY A 448 22.50 15.13 7.33
C GLY A 448 22.90 14.29 6.12
N SER A 449 22.84 12.96 6.17
CA SER A 449 23.26 12.11 5.03
C SER A 449 22.42 10.85 4.87
N GLY A 450 21.48 10.87 3.92
CA GLY A 450 20.65 9.73 3.48
C GLY A 450 21.40 8.61 2.75
N THR A 451 22.52 8.15 3.31
CA THR A 451 23.24 6.96 2.83
C THR A 451 23.54 6.05 4.01
N PHE A 452 22.87 4.90 4.04
CA PHE A 452 23.13 3.85 5.02
C PHE A 452 24.43 3.12 4.67
N ASN A 453 25.28 2.91 5.68
CA ASN A 453 26.63 2.40 5.49
C ASN A 453 26.85 1.09 6.28
N ILE A 454 27.22 0.02 5.59
CA ILE A 454 27.45 -1.32 6.16
C ILE A 454 28.92 -1.72 5.98
N SER A 455 29.59 -2.21 7.02
CA SER A 455 30.93 -2.79 6.84
C SER A 455 30.86 -4.21 6.28
N PHE A 456 31.88 -4.67 5.54
CA PHE A 456 31.91 -6.05 5.05
C PHE A 456 31.87 -7.10 6.17
N ALA A 457 32.49 -6.82 7.32
CA ALA A 457 32.48 -7.72 8.45
C ALA A 457 31.08 -7.84 9.09
N ALA A 458 30.31 -6.74 9.12
CA ALA A 458 28.94 -6.77 9.60
C ALA A 458 28.04 -7.58 8.66
N LEU A 459 28.18 -7.40 7.34
CA LEU A 459 27.45 -8.17 6.35
C LEU A 459 27.78 -9.67 6.41
N ASP A 460 29.06 -10.03 6.56
CA ASP A 460 29.50 -11.43 6.72
C ASP A 460 28.91 -12.05 7.99
N THR A 461 28.92 -11.32 9.11
CA THR A 461 28.34 -11.81 10.37
C THR A 461 26.84 -12.05 10.24
N ALA A 462 26.10 -11.13 9.60
CA ALA A 462 24.67 -11.28 9.34
C ALA A 462 24.37 -12.50 8.45
N LEU A 463 25.12 -12.68 7.36
CA LEU A 463 24.95 -13.80 6.43
C LEU A 463 25.30 -15.17 7.05
N ASN A 464 26.12 -15.21 8.09
CA ASN A 464 26.39 -16.46 8.79
C ASN A 464 25.19 -16.95 9.63
N ALA A 465 24.26 -16.06 9.99
CA ALA A 465 23.07 -16.40 10.77
C ALA A 465 21.77 -16.37 9.95
N ASN A 466 21.73 -15.55 8.89
CA ASN A 466 20.49 -15.12 8.24
C ASN A 466 20.65 -15.06 6.71
N ASN A 467 19.53 -15.16 5.98
CA ASN A 467 19.42 -14.56 4.66
C ASN A 467 19.32 -13.04 4.81
N VAL A 468 19.93 -12.27 3.89
CA VAL A 468 19.93 -10.80 3.97
C VAL A 468 19.38 -10.22 2.66
N SER A 469 18.34 -9.40 2.76
CA SER A 469 17.83 -8.57 1.67
C SER A 469 18.16 -7.10 1.90
N LEU A 470 18.88 -6.54 0.94
CA LEU A 470 19.22 -5.13 0.89
C LEU A 470 18.44 -4.51 -0.27
N GLU A 471 17.45 -3.70 0.06
CA GLU A 471 16.61 -3.02 -0.92
C GLU A 471 16.90 -1.52 -0.87
N ALA A 472 17.11 -0.88 -2.01
CA ALA A 472 17.34 0.55 -2.07
C ALA A 472 16.42 1.20 -3.09
N SER A 473 15.74 2.27 -2.69
CA SER A 473 14.92 3.05 -3.62
C SER A 473 15.75 3.67 -4.76
N ASN A 474 17.04 3.92 -4.52
CA ASN A 474 17.97 4.45 -5.50
C ASN A 474 19.11 3.46 -5.79
N ASN A 475 20.28 3.56 -5.13
CA ASN A 475 21.44 2.76 -5.52
C ASN A 475 21.99 1.89 -4.37
N ILE A 476 22.57 0.75 -4.74
CA ILE A 476 23.41 -0.08 -3.86
C ILE A 476 24.85 -0.03 -4.37
N THR A 477 25.80 0.35 -3.52
CA THR A 477 27.22 0.49 -3.89
C THR A 477 28.15 -0.26 -2.94
N PHE A 478 29.03 -1.12 -3.44
CA PHE A 478 30.13 -1.67 -2.66
C PHE A 478 31.39 -0.84 -2.92
N SER A 479 32.03 -0.38 -1.85
CA SER A 479 33.27 0.40 -1.89
C SER A 479 34.51 -0.40 -2.34
N GLY A 480 34.39 -1.71 -2.53
CA GLY A 480 35.51 -2.57 -2.90
C GLY A 480 35.10 -4.02 -3.18
N THR A 481 36.09 -4.92 -3.14
CA THR A 481 35.88 -6.36 -3.27
C THR A 481 35.22 -6.92 -2.03
N TYR A 482 34.11 -7.63 -2.21
CA TYR A 482 33.47 -8.41 -1.18
C TYR A 482 33.96 -9.86 -1.22
N THR A 483 34.17 -10.47 -0.06
CA THR A 483 34.56 -11.88 0.05
C THR A 483 33.82 -12.48 1.22
N TYR A 484 32.88 -13.37 0.92
CA TYR A 484 32.15 -14.14 1.93
C TYR A 484 32.95 -15.41 2.28
N GLY A 485 33.30 -15.53 3.57
CA GLY A 485 34.15 -16.61 4.09
C GLY A 485 33.40 -17.71 4.84
N GLY A 486 32.06 -17.65 4.89
CA GLY A 486 31.22 -18.59 5.63
C GLY A 486 31.27 -20.01 5.06
N THR A 487 31.13 -21.00 5.95
CA THR A 487 31.33 -22.43 5.59
C THR A 487 30.17 -23.35 5.98
N ALA A 488 29.12 -22.84 6.62
CA ALA A 488 28.18 -23.68 7.38
C ALA A 488 26.74 -23.72 6.86
N ASN A 489 26.20 -22.65 6.28
CA ASN A 489 24.77 -22.51 5.96
C ASN A 489 24.53 -22.17 4.48
N ASN A 490 23.38 -22.62 3.95
CA ASN A 490 22.84 -22.15 2.67
C ASN A 490 22.34 -20.72 2.87
N THR A 491 23.13 -19.75 2.43
CA THR A 491 22.80 -18.34 2.64
C THR A 491 22.68 -17.62 1.31
N THR A 492 21.66 -16.78 1.19
CA THR A 492 21.47 -15.89 0.05
C THR A 492 21.60 -14.42 0.45
N LEU A 493 22.36 -13.67 -0.35
CA LEU A 493 22.34 -12.21 -0.36
C LEU A 493 21.45 -11.73 -1.51
N PHE A 494 20.35 -11.04 -1.16
CA PHE A 494 19.47 -10.37 -2.10
C PHE A 494 19.81 -8.89 -2.18
N LEU A 495 19.97 -8.37 -3.39
CA LEU A 495 20.21 -6.96 -3.67
C LEU A 495 19.10 -6.45 -4.60
N SER A 496 18.36 -5.43 -4.21
CA SER A 496 17.34 -4.81 -5.05
C SER A 496 17.56 -3.29 -5.09
N ALA A 497 17.68 -2.69 -6.27
CA ALA A 497 17.86 -1.25 -6.39
C ALA A 497 16.89 -0.67 -7.42
N GLY A 498 16.21 0.44 -7.09
CA GLY A 498 15.42 1.20 -8.08
C GLY A 498 16.27 1.85 -9.17
N GLY A 499 17.56 2.06 -8.90
CA GLY A 499 18.60 2.57 -9.79
C GLY A 499 19.63 1.50 -10.14
N ASP A 500 20.91 1.79 -9.88
CA ASP A 500 22.05 0.92 -10.19
C ASP A 500 22.50 0.11 -8.97
N ILE A 501 23.00 -1.10 -9.23
CA ILE A 501 23.81 -1.89 -8.29
C ILE A 501 25.25 -1.85 -8.78
N SER A 502 26.18 -1.34 -7.97
CA SER A 502 27.60 -1.29 -8.31
C SER A 502 28.44 -2.02 -7.27
N THR A 503 29.24 -2.99 -7.71
CA THR A 503 30.07 -3.81 -6.85
C THR A 503 31.50 -3.94 -7.36
N GLY A 504 32.46 -4.15 -6.44
CA GLY A 504 33.78 -4.64 -6.80
C GLY A 504 33.73 -6.12 -7.21
N ALA A 505 34.85 -6.84 -7.07
CA ALA A 505 34.78 -8.30 -7.19
C ALA A 505 33.96 -8.90 -6.04
N ILE A 506 33.27 -10.01 -6.29
CA ILE A 506 32.53 -10.77 -5.28
C ILE A 506 33.07 -12.19 -5.26
N ASN A 507 33.66 -12.58 -4.13
CA ASN A 507 34.16 -13.94 -3.93
C ASN A 507 33.28 -14.66 -2.91
N GLY A 508 32.60 -15.71 -3.32
CA GLY A 508 31.88 -16.62 -2.43
C GLY A 508 32.79 -17.70 -1.87
N SER A 509 32.33 -18.36 -0.81
CA SER A 509 32.81 -19.68 -0.41
C SER A 509 31.65 -20.41 0.28
N GLY A 510 31.75 -21.73 0.41
CA GLY A 510 30.67 -22.52 1.02
C GLY A 510 29.38 -22.54 0.16
N GLN A 511 28.22 -22.50 0.81
CA GLN A 511 26.91 -22.51 0.17
C GLN A 511 26.32 -21.09 0.04
N PHE A 512 27.00 -20.21 -0.70
CA PHE A 512 26.61 -18.80 -0.83
C PHE A 512 25.94 -18.49 -2.17
N SER A 513 24.72 -17.98 -2.17
CA SER A 513 23.99 -17.54 -3.36
C SER A 513 23.86 -16.03 -3.42
N LEU A 514 23.87 -15.48 -4.63
CA LEU A 514 23.79 -14.05 -4.88
C LEU A 514 22.69 -13.75 -5.90
N VAL A 515 21.69 -12.98 -5.46
CA VAL A 515 20.56 -12.57 -6.30
C VAL A 515 20.53 -11.05 -6.35
N ALA A 516 20.47 -10.46 -7.55
CA ALA A 516 20.46 -9.02 -7.72
C ALA A 516 19.44 -8.55 -8.76
N SER A 517 18.68 -7.50 -8.44
CA SER A 517 17.75 -6.85 -9.35
C SER A 517 17.97 -5.33 -9.37
N ALA A 518 18.14 -4.76 -10.56
CA ALA A 518 18.36 -3.32 -10.71
C ALA A 518 17.35 -2.68 -11.69
N GLY A 519 16.78 -1.55 -11.29
CA GLY A 519 15.92 -0.72 -12.12
C GLY A 519 16.65 -0.10 -13.32
N ASN A 520 17.98 0.03 -13.23
CA ASN A 520 18.87 0.45 -14.30
C ASN A 520 19.90 -0.64 -14.61
N ASN A 521 21.12 -0.55 -14.04
CA ASN A 521 22.23 -1.43 -14.38
C ASN A 521 22.78 -2.20 -13.18
N ILE A 522 23.41 -3.34 -13.46
CA ILE A 522 24.26 -4.06 -12.51
C ILE A 522 25.71 -3.98 -13.03
N PHE A 523 26.58 -3.33 -12.25
CA PHE A 523 28.02 -3.28 -12.47
C PHE A 523 28.73 -4.14 -11.42
N THR A 524 29.57 -5.07 -11.83
CA THR A 524 30.31 -5.94 -10.91
C THR A 524 31.70 -6.29 -11.43
N GLY A 525 32.63 -6.50 -10.51
CA GLY A 525 33.95 -7.01 -10.82
C GLY A 525 33.92 -8.50 -11.17
N ASN A 526 35.02 -9.21 -10.88
CA ASN A 526 35.01 -10.67 -11.03
C ASN A 526 34.11 -11.31 -9.97
N ILE A 527 33.37 -12.34 -10.37
CA ILE A 527 32.57 -13.17 -9.46
C ILE A 527 33.19 -14.57 -9.42
N THR A 528 33.56 -15.03 -8.23
CA THR A 528 34.27 -16.31 -8.06
C THR A 528 33.63 -17.11 -6.92
N ASP A 529 33.38 -18.40 -7.13
CA ASP A 529 32.94 -19.34 -6.09
C ASP A 529 31.56 -19.08 -5.39
N PRO A 530 30.56 -18.34 -5.93
CA PRO A 530 29.19 -18.45 -5.41
C PRO A 530 28.56 -19.78 -5.85
N LEU A 531 27.57 -20.30 -5.13
CA LEU A 531 26.71 -21.37 -5.62
C LEU A 531 25.90 -20.89 -6.82
N ASP A 532 25.01 -19.93 -6.62
CA ASP A 532 24.09 -19.48 -7.66
C ASP A 532 24.19 -17.97 -7.86
N ILE A 533 24.14 -17.57 -9.13
CA ILE A 533 24.09 -16.16 -9.54
C ILE A 533 22.81 -15.96 -10.33
N ASN A 534 21.97 -15.02 -9.88
CA ASN A 534 20.79 -14.59 -10.61
C ASN A 534 20.71 -13.07 -10.65
N PHE A 535 21.05 -12.48 -11.80
CA PHE A 535 21.04 -11.04 -12.01
C PHE A 535 20.01 -10.63 -13.05
N VAL A 536 19.20 -9.63 -12.69
CA VAL A 536 18.21 -9.02 -13.58
C VAL A 536 18.40 -7.50 -13.58
N ALA A 537 18.60 -6.91 -14.75
CA ALA A 537 18.70 -5.45 -14.87
C ALA A 537 17.84 -4.97 -16.04
N ASN A 538 17.02 -3.93 -15.81
CA ASN A 538 16.17 -3.39 -16.88
C ASN A 538 16.97 -2.75 -18.03
N GLN A 539 18.23 -2.34 -17.79
CA GLN A 539 19.13 -1.80 -18.80
C GLN A 539 20.30 -2.75 -19.05
N GLY A 540 21.43 -2.57 -18.36
CA GLY A 540 22.66 -3.29 -18.63
C GLY A 540 23.15 -4.14 -17.46
N ILE A 541 23.81 -5.25 -17.79
CA ILE A 541 24.68 -5.98 -16.87
C ILE A 541 26.11 -5.89 -17.40
N ASP A 542 27.03 -5.31 -16.62
CA ASP A 542 28.46 -5.30 -16.88
C ASP A 542 29.18 -6.00 -15.73
N THR A 543 29.75 -7.17 -16.02
CA THR A 543 30.43 -8.03 -15.06
C THR A 543 31.86 -8.33 -15.50
N GLY A 544 32.75 -8.57 -14.54
CA GLY A 544 34.06 -9.19 -14.79
C GLY A 544 33.95 -10.68 -15.13
N THR A 545 35.03 -11.42 -14.90
CA THR A 545 35.03 -12.88 -15.09
C THR A 545 34.12 -13.55 -14.06
N ILE A 546 33.27 -14.48 -14.49
CA ILE A 546 32.45 -15.32 -13.59
C ILE A 546 33.00 -16.73 -13.61
N THR A 547 33.37 -17.29 -12.45
CA THR A 547 33.94 -18.64 -12.37
C THR A 547 33.42 -19.45 -11.18
N ASN A 548 33.46 -20.77 -11.33
CA ASN A 548 33.15 -21.76 -10.31
C ASN A 548 31.73 -21.71 -9.75
N ALA A 549 30.82 -20.99 -10.41
CA ALA A 549 29.41 -21.02 -10.05
C ALA A 549 28.80 -22.40 -10.31
N ARG A 550 27.81 -22.81 -9.50
CA ARG A 550 26.95 -23.95 -9.81
C ARG A 550 26.02 -23.58 -10.95
N GLN A 551 25.30 -22.47 -10.83
CA GLN A 551 24.41 -21.95 -11.87
C GLN A 551 24.59 -20.44 -12.09
N ILE A 552 24.44 -20.01 -13.34
CA ILE A 552 24.52 -18.60 -13.74
C ILE A 552 23.28 -18.24 -14.55
N ASN A 553 22.54 -17.24 -14.10
CA ASN A 553 21.50 -16.57 -14.85
C ASN A 553 21.76 -15.06 -14.89
N LEU A 554 21.95 -14.51 -16.08
CA LEU A 554 22.11 -13.07 -16.30
C LEU A 554 21.07 -12.61 -17.32
N ASP A 555 20.21 -11.68 -16.93
CA ASP A 555 19.16 -11.12 -17.77
C ASP A 555 19.23 -9.60 -17.81
N ALA A 556 19.61 -9.06 -18.97
CA ALA A 556 19.74 -7.63 -19.21
C ALA A 556 18.71 -7.15 -20.23
N GLY A 557 17.93 -6.11 -19.90
CA GLY A 557 16.94 -5.56 -20.83
C GLY A 557 17.52 -4.99 -22.13
N GLN A 558 18.78 -4.54 -22.13
CA GLN A 558 19.43 -3.90 -23.28
C GLN A 558 20.79 -4.50 -23.64
N SER A 559 21.71 -4.62 -22.69
CA SER A 559 23.08 -5.07 -23.00
C SER A 559 23.70 -5.89 -21.88
N LEU A 560 24.26 -7.03 -22.23
CA LEU A 560 25.04 -7.86 -21.32
C LEU A 560 26.50 -7.86 -21.76
N LEU A 561 27.38 -7.33 -20.92
CA LEU A 561 28.83 -7.31 -21.10
C LEU A 561 29.50 -8.14 -20.00
N VAL A 562 30.30 -9.11 -20.42
CA VAL A 562 31.22 -9.86 -19.57
C VAL A 562 32.65 -9.50 -19.99
N ASN A 563 33.31 -8.69 -19.17
CA ASN A 563 34.71 -8.28 -19.27
C ASN A 563 35.67 -9.43 -18.84
N GLY A 564 35.48 -10.61 -19.41
CA GLY A 564 36.13 -11.85 -19.01
C GLY A 564 35.52 -13.08 -19.68
N TYR A 565 35.60 -14.22 -19.01
CA TYR A 565 34.93 -15.46 -19.41
C TYR A 565 33.88 -15.86 -18.36
N VAL A 566 32.94 -16.71 -18.77
CA VAL A 566 31.87 -17.26 -17.91
C VAL A 566 32.11 -18.76 -17.76
N GLN A 567 32.17 -19.24 -16.53
CA GLN A 567 32.38 -20.66 -16.25
C GLN A 567 31.57 -21.16 -15.06
N THR A 568 30.92 -22.32 -15.24
CA THR A 568 30.32 -23.11 -14.14
C THR A 568 31.07 -24.42 -13.93
N SER A 569 30.76 -25.10 -12.83
CA SER A 569 31.31 -26.43 -12.48
C SER A 569 30.33 -27.56 -12.79
N GLY A 570 29.64 -27.50 -13.94
CA GLY A 570 28.71 -28.54 -14.41
C GLY A 570 27.23 -28.16 -14.41
N GLY A 571 26.84 -27.02 -13.83
CA GLY A 571 25.46 -26.53 -13.91
C GLY A 571 25.23 -25.53 -15.05
N SER A 572 24.02 -24.98 -15.13
CA SER A 572 23.58 -24.25 -16.32
C SER A 572 24.14 -22.82 -16.41
N ILE A 573 24.31 -22.34 -17.64
CA ILE A 573 24.64 -20.95 -17.96
C ILE A 573 23.55 -20.40 -18.86
N ASN A 574 22.79 -19.42 -18.38
CA ASN A 574 21.79 -18.73 -19.15
C ASN A 574 22.13 -17.24 -19.24
N LEU A 575 22.31 -16.75 -20.47
CA LEU A 575 22.65 -15.37 -20.78
C LEU A 575 21.57 -14.78 -21.66
N PHE A 576 20.84 -13.81 -21.14
CA PHE A 576 19.76 -13.11 -21.84
C PHE A 576 20.10 -11.63 -21.99
N SER A 577 19.81 -11.11 -23.18
CA SER A 577 19.88 -9.67 -23.45
C SER A 577 18.84 -9.27 -24.48
N GLY A 578 18.04 -8.25 -24.17
CA GLY A 578 17.14 -7.61 -25.14
C GLY A 578 17.88 -6.91 -26.30
N GLY A 579 19.20 -6.73 -26.21
CA GLY A 579 20.06 -6.25 -27.29
C GLY A 579 21.27 -7.15 -27.52
N THR A 580 22.48 -6.69 -27.20
CA THR A 580 23.71 -7.42 -27.50
C THR A 580 24.26 -8.15 -26.27
N ILE A 581 24.94 -9.28 -26.50
CA ILE A 581 25.74 -10.00 -25.52
C ILE A 581 27.20 -9.98 -25.96
N GLN A 582 28.11 -9.54 -25.09
CA GLN A 582 29.55 -9.51 -25.36
C GLN A 582 30.31 -10.25 -24.27
N VAL A 583 31.05 -11.31 -24.61
CA VAL A 583 31.97 -12.00 -23.69
C VAL A 583 33.39 -11.90 -24.23
N THR A 584 34.21 -11.08 -23.59
CA THR A 584 35.43 -10.54 -24.20
C THR A 584 36.72 -11.27 -23.82
N GLY A 585 36.68 -12.18 -22.86
CA GLY A 585 37.82 -12.97 -22.39
C GLY A 585 37.78 -14.43 -22.86
N VAL A 586 38.94 -15.08 -22.83
CA VAL A 586 39.09 -16.52 -23.10
C VAL A 586 39.74 -17.20 -21.91
N ASN A 587 39.22 -18.36 -21.50
CA ASN A 587 39.76 -19.19 -20.44
C ASN A 587 40.91 -20.08 -20.96
N SER A 588 41.50 -20.89 -20.08
CA SER A 588 42.61 -21.80 -20.42
C SER A 588 42.26 -22.89 -21.45
N SER A 589 40.97 -23.16 -21.64
CA SER A 589 40.45 -24.11 -22.63
C SER A 589 40.20 -23.46 -24.00
N SER A 590 40.58 -22.18 -24.17
CA SER A 590 40.24 -21.35 -25.34
C SER A 590 38.73 -21.12 -25.51
N ALA A 591 37.95 -21.28 -24.43
CA ALA A 591 36.51 -21.01 -24.40
C ALA A 591 36.22 -19.70 -23.66
N SER A 592 35.23 -18.95 -24.12
CA SER A 592 34.71 -17.76 -23.43
C SER A 592 33.53 -18.09 -22.52
N ILE A 593 32.77 -19.12 -22.85
CA ILE A 593 31.65 -19.64 -22.06
C ILE A 593 31.84 -21.14 -21.90
N ASP A 594 31.96 -21.60 -20.66
CA ASP A 594 32.33 -22.97 -20.32
C ASP A 594 31.48 -23.49 -19.15
N SER A 595 30.42 -24.25 -19.41
CA SER A 595 29.66 -24.84 -18.30
C SER A 595 30.31 -26.08 -17.70
N SER A 596 31.31 -26.66 -18.41
CA SER A 596 31.95 -27.93 -18.06
C SER A 596 30.98 -29.10 -17.85
N PHE A 597 31.49 -30.33 -17.84
CA PHE A 597 30.79 -31.58 -17.46
C PHE A 597 29.35 -31.83 -18.01
N GLY A 598 28.94 -31.19 -19.10
CA GLY A 598 27.64 -31.38 -19.76
C GLY A 598 26.53 -30.41 -19.33
N GLY A 599 26.81 -29.36 -18.55
CA GLY A 599 25.79 -28.36 -18.18
C GLY A 599 25.19 -27.66 -19.41
N ALA A 600 23.89 -27.30 -19.35
CA ALA A 600 23.23 -26.60 -20.45
C ALA A 600 23.75 -25.16 -20.59
N ILE A 601 23.87 -24.67 -21.82
CA ILE A 601 24.23 -23.27 -22.11
C ILE A 601 23.16 -22.69 -23.02
N THR A 602 22.49 -21.64 -22.56
CA THR A 602 21.47 -20.92 -23.33
C THR A 602 21.90 -19.47 -23.48
N ILE A 603 21.93 -18.98 -24.71
CA ILE A 603 22.26 -17.59 -25.04
C ILE A 603 21.13 -17.02 -25.89
N ASN A 604 20.41 -16.05 -25.36
CA ASN A 604 19.34 -15.36 -26.06
C ASN A 604 19.72 -13.89 -26.22
N HIS A 605 19.84 -13.42 -27.45
CA HIS A 605 20.24 -12.05 -27.73
C HIS A 605 19.29 -11.35 -28.71
N GLY A 606 18.93 -10.10 -28.41
CA GLY A 606 18.16 -9.22 -29.30
C GLY A 606 18.92 -8.73 -30.54
N GLY A 607 20.23 -8.98 -30.64
CA GLY A 607 21.04 -8.64 -31.82
C GLY A 607 20.44 -9.12 -33.15
N GLY A 608 19.74 -10.27 -33.18
CA GLY A 608 19.06 -10.76 -34.39
C GLY A 608 18.01 -9.79 -34.94
N VAL A 609 17.23 -9.15 -34.06
CA VAL A 609 16.23 -8.11 -34.40
C VAL A 609 16.92 -6.85 -34.92
N LEU A 610 18.14 -6.56 -34.42
CA LEU A 610 18.97 -5.44 -34.86
C LEU A 610 19.80 -5.73 -36.13
N GLY A 611 19.67 -6.94 -36.71
CA GLY A 611 20.48 -7.38 -37.85
C GLY A 611 21.96 -7.59 -37.51
N ILE A 612 22.27 -7.83 -36.23
CA ILE A 612 23.62 -8.04 -35.69
C ILE A 612 23.74 -9.51 -35.24
N PRO A 613 24.37 -10.39 -36.04
CA PRO A 613 24.54 -11.79 -35.67
C PRO A 613 25.37 -11.94 -34.40
N PHE A 614 25.14 -13.04 -33.67
CA PHE A 614 26.04 -13.43 -32.60
C PHE A 614 27.25 -14.16 -33.16
N THR A 615 28.44 -13.64 -32.89
CA THR A 615 29.69 -14.14 -33.47
C THR A 615 30.52 -14.89 -32.43
N VAL A 616 30.74 -16.18 -32.63
CA VAL A 616 31.69 -16.96 -31.85
C VAL A 616 33.08 -16.75 -32.46
N GLY A 617 34.02 -16.20 -31.69
CA GLY A 617 35.35 -15.79 -32.14
C GLY A 617 35.55 -14.28 -32.33
N ASP A 618 34.51 -13.47 -32.18
CA ASP A 618 34.58 -12.00 -32.19
C ASP A 618 33.53 -11.42 -31.22
N SER A 619 33.98 -10.75 -30.17
CA SER A 619 33.12 -10.12 -29.17
C SER A 619 32.94 -8.61 -29.38
N GLY A 620 33.38 -8.06 -30.51
CA GLY A 620 33.45 -6.60 -30.71
C GLY A 620 32.11 -5.88 -30.72
N VAL A 621 31.02 -6.59 -31.03
CA VAL A 621 29.66 -6.02 -31.10
C VAL A 621 28.63 -6.94 -30.46
N ASN A 622 28.52 -8.20 -30.89
CA ASN A 622 27.61 -9.20 -30.33
C ASN A 622 28.22 -10.58 -30.54
N GLY A 623 28.68 -11.22 -29.46
CA GLY A 623 29.45 -12.46 -29.59
C GLY A 623 30.39 -12.74 -28.42
N THR A 624 31.22 -13.76 -28.63
CA THR A 624 32.22 -14.25 -27.68
C THR A 624 33.60 -14.26 -28.33
N LEU A 625 34.67 -13.95 -27.59
CA LEU A 625 36.03 -13.92 -28.16
C LEU A 625 36.58 -15.33 -28.49
N GLY A 626 36.18 -16.34 -27.72
CA GLY A 626 36.62 -17.74 -27.81
C GLY A 626 35.47 -18.70 -28.13
N ALA A 627 35.71 -19.99 -27.92
CA ALA A 627 34.70 -21.04 -28.13
C ALA A 627 33.59 -20.99 -27.05
N ILE A 628 32.45 -21.62 -27.35
CA ILE A 628 31.42 -21.96 -26.36
C ILE A 628 31.43 -23.48 -26.18
N THR A 629 31.54 -23.97 -24.95
CA THR A 629 31.58 -25.42 -24.70
C THR A 629 30.96 -25.81 -23.37
N ASN A 630 30.42 -27.02 -23.29
CA ASN A 630 30.04 -27.64 -22.02
C ASN A 630 30.87 -28.89 -21.70
N GLY A 631 32.04 -29.03 -22.34
CA GLY A 631 32.90 -30.20 -22.23
C GLY A 631 32.45 -31.42 -23.06
N ILE A 632 31.19 -31.48 -23.50
CA ILE A 632 30.68 -32.52 -24.40
C ILE A 632 30.55 -31.99 -25.83
N PHE A 633 29.92 -30.82 -25.96
CA PHE A 633 29.71 -30.10 -27.21
C PHE A 633 30.53 -28.82 -27.23
N THR A 634 30.98 -28.42 -28.41
CA THR A 634 31.77 -27.20 -28.61
C THR A 634 31.34 -26.50 -29.89
N ILE A 635 31.07 -25.20 -29.78
CA ILE A 635 30.94 -24.29 -30.92
C ILE A 635 32.29 -23.57 -31.06
N SER A 636 33.01 -23.86 -32.14
CA SER A 636 34.34 -23.29 -32.41
C SER A 636 34.25 -21.84 -32.91
N PRO A 637 35.31 -21.02 -32.73
CA PRO A 637 35.42 -19.66 -33.27
C PRO A 637 35.27 -19.57 -34.80
N LEU A 638 35.07 -18.34 -35.30
CA LEU A 638 34.77 -17.98 -36.69
C LEU A 638 33.40 -18.47 -37.16
N ARG A 639 32.39 -18.38 -36.27
CA ARG A 639 31.01 -18.77 -36.57
C ARG A 639 30.07 -17.61 -36.27
N GLU A 640 29.32 -17.17 -37.29
CA GLU A 640 28.23 -16.21 -37.15
C GLU A 640 26.90 -16.97 -37.01
N VAL A 641 26.03 -16.45 -36.14
CA VAL A 641 24.71 -17.02 -35.84
C VAL A 641 23.67 -15.92 -36.00
N GLU A 642 22.88 -15.99 -37.07
CA GLU A 642 21.81 -15.02 -37.39
C GLU A 642 20.43 -15.43 -36.84
N GLY A 643 20.24 -16.68 -36.41
CA GLY A 643 18.99 -17.25 -35.91
C GLY A 643 19.22 -18.25 -34.78
N THR A 644 18.44 -19.32 -34.69
CA THR A 644 18.66 -20.38 -33.69
C THR A 644 19.75 -21.35 -34.12
N LEU A 645 20.74 -21.57 -33.25
CA LEU A 645 21.77 -22.60 -33.38
C LEU A 645 21.79 -23.47 -32.12
N SER A 646 21.53 -24.76 -32.29
CA SER A 646 21.72 -25.76 -31.24
C SER A 646 22.88 -26.72 -31.56
N ALA A 647 23.70 -27.01 -30.56
CA ALA A 647 24.76 -28.01 -30.59
C ALA A 647 24.68 -28.85 -29.30
N GLY A 648 23.88 -29.93 -29.34
CA GLY A 648 23.51 -30.66 -28.13
C GLY A 648 22.62 -29.80 -27.24
N ASN A 649 22.99 -29.63 -25.97
CA ASN A 649 22.34 -28.73 -25.01
C ASN A 649 23.07 -27.37 -24.88
N ILE A 650 23.77 -26.95 -25.94
CA ILE A 650 24.20 -25.56 -26.13
C ILE A 650 23.27 -24.94 -27.17
N THR A 651 22.60 -23.85 -26.82
CA THR A 651 21.65 -23.14 -27.69
C THR A 651 22.00 -21.65 -27.74
N ILE A 652 22.05 -21.09 -28.94
CA ILE A 652 22.20 -19.65 -29.21
C ILE A 652 21.02 -19.22 -30.08
N ASN A 653 20.24 -18.25 -29.60
CA ASN A 653 19.05 -17.76 -30.28
C ASN A 653 19.24 -16.30 -30.69
N GLY A 654 19.31 -16.07 -32.01
CA GLY A 654 19.22 -14.76 -32.63
C GLY A 654 17.78 -14.44 -33.04
N GLY A 655 17.23 -13.37 -32.47
CA GLY A 655 15.82 -13.01 -32.55
C GLY A 655 15.15 -13.11 -33.93
N ASN A 656 14.22 -14.06 -34.01
CA ASN A 656 13.01 -14.15 -34.85
C ASN A 656 12.06 -15.22 -34.27
N GLU A 657 12.59 -16.15 -33.46
CA GLU A 657 11.86 -17.01 -32.53
C GLU A 657 12.15 -16.52 -31.10
N PHE A 658 11.49 -15.44 -30.69
CA PHE A 658 11.49 -15.01 -29.28
C PHE A 658 10.34 -15.72 -28.57
N GLU A 659 10.61 -16.88 -27.96
CA GLU A 659 9.95 -17.21 -26.70
C GLU A 659 10.78 -16.51 -25.62
N PHE A 660 10.19 -15.54 -24.92
CA PHE A 660 10.71 -15.17 -23.61
C PHE A 660 10.77 -16.46 -22.78
N CYS A 661 11.90 -16.76 -22.10
CA CYS A 661 11.87 -17.79 -21.05
C CYS A 661 10.97 -17.16 -19.98
N GLU A 662 9.71 -17.57 -19.93
CA GLU A 662 8.90 -17.38 -18.73
C GLU A 662 9.73 -17.86 -17.54
N LEU A 663 9.58 -17.18 -16.41
CA LEU A 663 10.29 -17.41 -15.15
C LEU A 663 10.13 -18.84 -14.56
N SER A 664 9.66 -19.83 -15.33
CA SER A 664 9.26 -21.15 -14.87
C SER A 664 9.91 -22.34 -15.61
N PHE A 665 10.58 -22.20 -16.76
CA PHE A 665 11.13 -23.37 -17.48
C PHE A 665 12.53 -23.16 -18.08
N CYS A 666 13.48 -22.84 -17.22
CA CYS A 666 14.90 -23.00 -17.52
C CYS A 666 15.55 -23.85 -16.37
N GLY A 667 15.06 -25.09 -16.16
CA GLY A 667 15.61 -26.02 -15.16
C GLY A 667 14.74 -27.25 -14.84
N GLY A 668 14.49 -28.12 -15.82
CA GLY A 668 14.19 -29.52 -15.48
C GLY A 668 15.39 -30.09 -14.70
N ASP A 669 15.14 -30.56 -13.49
CA ASP A 669 16.10 -31.03 -12.46
C ASP A 669 16.72 -29.95 -11.53
N PHE A 670 16.08 -28.77 -11.31
CA PHE A 670 16.56 -27.81 -10.28
C PHE A 670 16.11 -28.13 -8.84
N PHE A 671 15.12 -29.00 -8.65
CA PHE A 671 14.68 -29.45 -7.33
C PHE A 671 14.87 -30.97 -7.21
N GLY A 672 16.00 -31.39 -6.65
CA GLY A 672 16.01 -32.65 -5.92
C GLY A 672 15.33 -32.40 -4.59
N ASP A 673 14.13 -32.97 -4.41
CA ASP A 673 13.40 -33.18 -3.15
C ASP A 673 13.93 -32.37 -1.95
N GLY A 674 13.45 -31.13 -1.79
CA GLY A 674 13.73 -30.33 -0.60
C GLY A 674 13.80 -28.83 -0.85
N ILE A 675 12.67 -28.22 -1.19
CA ILE A 675 12.23 -26.87 -0.78
C ILE A 675 10.81 -26.67 -1.31
N GLY A 676 9.85 -27.32 -0.65
CA GLY A 676 8.48 -26.83 -0.56
C GLY A 676 8.40 -26.08 0.76
N PHE A 677 8.46 -24.76 0.74
CA PHE A 677 8.44 -23.94 1.96
C PHE A 677 7.90 -22.52 1.74
N TRP A 678 6.91 -22.38 0.86
CA TRP A 678 6.15 -21.13 0.72
C TRP A 678 4.62 -21.30 0.82
N GLU A 679 4.10 -22.54 0.89
CA GLU A 679 2.66 -22.80 1.12
C GLU A 679 2.38 -23.75 2.29
N ASP A 680 3.31 -24.63 2.69
CA ASP A 680 3.06 -25.62 3.78
C ASP A 680 3.15 -25.05 5.22
N PHE A 681 3.56 -23.79 5.41
CA PHE A 681 3.61 -23.18 6.74
C PHE A 681 2.27 -22.59 7.21
N PHE A 682 1.28 -22.46 6.30
CA PHE A 682 -0.01 -21.82 6.61
C PHE A 682 -1.17 -22.78 6.97
N GLU A 683 -1.01 -24.10 6.87
CA GLU A 683 -2.07 -25.07 7.23
C GLU A 683 -1.99 -25.63 8.66
N GLY A 684 -1.12 -25.06 9.51
CA GLY A 684 -0.71 -25.70 10.76
C GLY A 684 -1.50 -25.40 12.04
N PHE A 685 -2.57 -24.60 12.08
CA PHE A 685 -3.34 -24.38 13.33
C PHE A 685 -4.82 -24.08 13.08
N GLY A 686 -5.60 -25.16 12.95
CA GLY A 686 -7.06 -25.10 12.84
C GLY A 686 -7.76 -26.30 13.48
N GLU A 687 -7.18 -26.96 14.49
CA GLU A 687 -7.88 -28.00 15.26
C GLU A 687 -7.43 -28.03 16.72
N GLU A 688 -8.18 -27.37 17.62
CA GLU A 688 -8.60 -27.91 18.92
C GLU A 688 -9.47 -26.88 19.65
N PHE A 689 -10.79 -27.09 19.68
CA PHE A 689 -11.63 -27.16 20.88
C PHE A 689 -13.06 -27.43 20.43
N GLY A 690 -13.52 -28.66 20.69
CA GLY A 690 -14.88 -29.09 20.48
C GLY A 690 -15.79 -28.90 21.71
N GLU A 691 -17.05 -29.21 21.45
CA GLU A 691 -18.13 -29.56 22.38
C GLU A 691 -18.81 -28.40 23.13
N ASP A 692 -19.98 -27.98 22.62
CA ASP A 692 -21.26 -28.19 23.30
C ASP A 692 -22.42 -27.58 22.49
N PHE A 693 -23.31 -28.43 21.95
CA PHE A 693 -24.79 -28.31 22.06
C PHE A 693 -25.48 -29.39 21.19
N GLU A 694 -25.88 -30.49 21.82
CA GLU A 694 -26.98 -31.33 21.35
C GLU A 694 -28.32 -30.61 21.57
N GLY A 695 -29.23 -30.64 20.58
CA GLY A 695 -30.66 -30.51 20.89
C GLY A 695 -31.62 -30.01 19.82
N GLY A 696 -31.96 -30.87 18.85
CA GLY A 696 -33.38 -31.16 18.54
C GLY A 696 -34.17 -30.27 17.56
N PHE A 697 -35.13 -30.95 16.92
CA PHE A 697 -36.17 -30.51 15.96
C PHE A 697 -35.68 -30.44 14.50
N GLY A 698 -36.15 -31.28 13.57
CA GLY A 698 -37.40 -32.04 13.49
C GLY A 698 -38.25 -31.47 12.35
N GLU A 699 -38.36 -32.26 11.28
CA GLU A 699 -39.19 -32.10 10.09
C GLU A 699 -40.47 -31.25 10.27
N GLU A 700 -40.65 -30.21 9.45
CA GLU A 700 -41.90 -29.93 8.71
C GLU A 700 -41.72 -28.66 7.86
N PHE A 701 -41.82 -28.83 6.54
CA PHE A 701 -42.51 -27.99 5.54
C PHE A 701 -41.77 -28.03 4.21
N GLY A 702 -42.30 -28.87 3.31
CA GLY A 702 -42.00 -28.85 1.90
C GLY A 702 -42.89 -27.86 1.14
N GLU A 703 -42.44 -27.60 -0.08
CA GLU A 703 -43.17 -27.06 -1.23
C GLU A 703 -43.59 -25.59 -1.20
N GLU A 704 -42.62 -24.70 -1.45
CA GLU A 704 -42.73 -23.61 -2.44
C GLU A 704 -41.32 -23.06 -2.71
N PHE A 705 -41.05 -22.56 -3.92
CA PHE A 705 -39.76 -22.12 -4.49
C PHE A 705 -38.91 -23.22 -5.14
N GLY A 706 -39.34 -23.61 -6.33
CA GLY A 706 -38.43 -23.91 -7.42
C GLY A 706 -38.38 -22.69 -8.35
N GLU A 707 -37.19 -22.43 -8.90
CA GLU A 707 -36.75 -21.32 -9.76
C GLU A 707 -35.98 -20.21 -9.00
N GLU A 708 -34.82 -19.88 -9.57
CA GLU A 708 -33.82 -18.88 -9.15
C GLU A 708 -32.86 -19.30 -8.03
N PHE A 709 -31.71 -19.88 -8.43
CA PHE A 709 -30.34 -19.66 -7.90
C PHE A 709 -29.43 -20.66 -8.60
N GLY A 710 -28.89 -20.27 -9.75
CA GLY A 710 -27.72 -20.91 -10.32
C GLY A 710 -26.51 -20.53 -9.48
N LYS A 711 -25.82 -21.51 -8.92
CA LYS A 711 -24.46 -21.34 -8.41
C LYS A 711 -23.56 -21.01 -9.58
N GLY A 712 -22.98 -19.82 -9.61
CA GLY A 712 -21.84 -19.51 -10.48
C GLY A 712 -20.65 -20.39 -10.07
N ASP A 713 -20.23 -21.24 -10.99
CA ASP A 713 -19.00 -22.03 -10.90
C ASP A 713 -17.88 -21.10 -11.39
N PHE A 714 -16.99 -20.65 -10.51
CA PHE A 714 -15.85 -19.82 -10.90
C PHE A 714 -14.81 -20.70 -11.59
N THR A 715 -15.00 -20.95 -12.87
CA THR A 715 -13.98 -21.51 -13.77
C THR A 715 -13.33 -20.38 -14.56
N GLU A 716 -12.00 -20.38 -14.68
CA GLU A 716 -11.29 -19.39 -15.53
C GLU A 716 -11.86 -19.38 -16.97
N PRO A 717 -11.94 -18.22 -17.65
CA PRO A 717 -12.44 -18.14 -19.02
C PRO A 717 -11.64 -19.04 -19.98
N GLU A 718 -12.32 -19.97 -20.66
CA GLU A 718 -11.77 -20.69 -21.81
C GLU A 718 -12.09 -19.91 -23.09
N PHE A 719 -11.08 -19.63 -23.92
CA PHE A 719 -11.31 -18.99 -25.23
C PHE A 719 -12.13 -19.88 -26.17
N THR A 720 -13.16 -19.31 -26.79
CA THR A 720 -13.96 -19.98 -27.83
C THR A 720 -13.29 -19.87 -29.21
N GLU A 721 -13.62 -20.74 -30.17
CA GLU A 721 -13.04 -20.70 -31.53
C GLU A 721 -13.50 -19.46 -32.36
N SER A 722 -14.44 -18.65 -31.85
CA SER A 722 -15.06 -17.52 -32.53
C SER A 722 -14.89 -16.21 -31.75
N PRO A 723 -14.32 -15.14 -32.35
CA PRO A 723 -14.20 -13.82 -31.72
C PRO A 723 -15.54 -13.22 -31.28
N GLU A 724 -16.63 -13.56 -31.96
CA GLU A 724 -17.98 -13.16 -31.60
C GLU A 724 -18.41 -13.73 -30.24
N GLU A 725 -18.22 -15.04 -30.03
CA GLU A 725 -18.57 -15.70 -28.76
C GLU A 725 -17.69 -15.21 -27.60
N SER A 726 -16.41 -14.90 -27.86
CA SER A 726 -15.50 -14.36 -26.84
C SER A 726 -15.92 -12.95 -26.40
N VAL A 727 -16.35 -12.09 -27.32
CA VAL A 727 -16.88 -10.75 -26.99
C VAL A 727 -18.14 -10.85 -26.13
N GLU A 728 -19.07 -11.74 -26.50
CA GLU A 728 -20.33 -11.93 -25.74
C GLU A 728 -20.06 -12.40 -24.31
N TYR A 729 -19.07 -13.28 -24.13
CA TYR A 729 -18.62 -13.72 -22.81
C TYR A 729 -18.01 -12.57 -21.99
N PHE A 730 -16.97 -11.90 -22.50
CA PHE A 730 -16.25 -10.88 -21.72
C PHE A 730 -17.10 -9.64 -21.43
N ASP A 731 -17.96 -9.22 -22.37
CA ASP A 731 -18.83 -8.05 -22.15
C ASP A 731 -19.90 -8.31 -21.09
N THR A 732 -20.37 -9.57 -21.00
CA THR A 732 -21.30 -10.04 -19.96
C THR A 732 -20.60 -10.18 -18.62
N ASP A 733 -19.48 -10.90 -18.57
CA ASP A 733 -18.70 -11.15 -17.35
C ASP A 733 -18.27 -9.83 -16.67
N TRP A 734 -17.68 -8.90 -17.42
CA TRP A 734 -17.30 -7.60 -16.88
C TRP A 734 -18.51 -6.73 -16.55
N GLY A 735 -19.59 -6.86 -17.31
CA GLY A 735 -20.86 -6.21 -16.98
C GLY A 735 -21.38 -6.63 -15.61
N GLU A 736 -21.32 -7.93 -15.31
CA GLU A 736 -21.73 -8.50 -14.01
C GLU A 736 -20.81 -8.04 -12.88
N GLU A 737 -19.49 -7.96 -13.11
CA GLU A 737 -18.52 -7.42 -12.13
C GLU A 737 -18.90 -5.99 -11.70
N PHE A 738 -19.24 -5.12 -12.64
CA PHE A 738 -19.70 -3.75 -12.32
C PHE A 738 -21.09 -3.72 -11.68
N VAL A 739 -22.00 -4.62 -12.07
CA VAL A 739 -23.33 -4.74 -11.43
C VAL A 739 -23.20 -5.15 -9.97
N GLU A 740 -22.35 -6.13 -9.68
CA GLU A 740 -22.11 -6.61 -8.31
C GLU A 740 -21.44 -5.52 -7.47
N TYR A 741 -20.38 -4.92 -8.00
CA TYR A 741 -19.61 -3.89 -7.29
C TYR A 741 -20.44 -2.65 -6.92
N PHE A 742 -21.40 -2.24 -7.78
CA PHE A 742 -22.30 -1.11 -7.51
C PHE A 742 -23.71 -1.49 -7.04
N GLY A 743 -24.03 -2.78 -6.90
CA GLY A 743 -25.34 -3.27 -6.47
C GLY A 743 -26.50 -2.93 -7.42
N LEU A 744 -26.36 -3.21 -8.72
CA LEU A 744 -27.36 -2.86 -9.75
C LEU A 744 -28.38 -4.00 -9.99
N GLU A 745 -29.55 -3.66 -10.55
CA GLU A 745 -30.65 -4.62 -10.73
C GLU A 745 -30.50 -5.59 -11.93
N ALA A 746 -29.65 -5.26 -12.92
CA ALA A 746 -29.16 -6.07 -14.08
C ALA A 746 -28.92 -5.17 -15.33
N PHE A 747 -28.29 -5.70 -16.38
CA PHE A 747 -28.11 -5.04 -17.70
C PHE A 747 -28.55 -5.95 -18.87
N PRO A 748 -28.83 -5.40 -20.06
CA PRO A 748 -29.18 -6.22 -21.23
C PRO A 748 -27.93 -6.81 -21.88
N GLU A 749 -27.87 -8.12 -22.08
CA GLU A 749 -26.85 -8.77 -22.90
C GLU A 749 -26.92 -8.28 -24.35
N LEU A 750 -25.80 -7.81 -24.91
CA LEU A 750 -25.69 -7.39 -26.31
C LEU A 750 -24.90 -8.41 -27.13
N SER A 751 -25.55 -8.97 -28.15
CA SER A 751 -24.83 -9.80 -29.14
C SER A 751 -23.83 -8.94 -29.94
N PRO A 752 -22.72 -9.52 -30.43
CA PRO A 752 -21.75 -8.82 -31.28
C PRO A 752 -22.38 -8.11 -32.49
N VAL A 753 -23.42 -8.71 -33.08
CA VAL A 753 -24.18 -8.10 -34.19
C VAL A 753 -24.89 -6.82 -33.74
N GLN A 754 -25.54 -6.84 -32.57
CA GLN A 754 -26.19 -5.65 -32.01
C GLN A 754 -25.17 -4.57 -31.64
N THR A 755 -24.00 -4.96 -31.13
CA THR A 755 -22.88 -4.05 -30.86
C THR A 755 -22.40 -3.39 -32.15
N GLN A 756 -22.20 -4.15 -33.24
CA GLN A 756 -21.83 -3.60 -34.55
C GLN A 756 -22.91 -2.67 -35.13
N GLU A 757 -24.20 -3.04 -35.02
CA GLU A 757 -25.31 -2.20 -35.48
C GLU A 757 -25.34 -0.85 -34.74
N ARG A 758 -25.17 -0.86 -33.42
CA ARG A 758 -25.10 0.37 -32.61
C ARG A 758 -23.88 1.22 -32.97
N LEU A 759 -22.72 0.58 -33.13
CA LEU A 759 -21.49 1.27 -33.53
C LEU A 759 -21.60 1.87 -34.94
N GLN A 760 -22.31 1.22 -35.86
CA GLN A 760 -22.59 1.72 -37.20
C GLN A 760 -23.51 2.95 -37.19
N LEU A 761 -24.53 2.95 -36.33
CA LEU A 761 -25.39 4.12 -36.14
C LEU A 761 -24.59 5.31 -35.58
N ALA A 762 -23.82 5.08 -34.51
CA ALA A 762 -22.96 6.11 -33.93
C ALA A 762 -21.95 6.66 -34.94
N ALA A 763 -21.32 5.80 -35.75
CA ALA A 763 -20.38 6.21 -36.80
C ALA A 763 -21.02 7.14 -37.84
N VAL A 764 -22.26 6.83 -38.28
CA VAL A 764 -23.00 7.64 -39.26
C VAL A 764 -23.40 8.99 -38.67
N GLU A 765 -23.85 9.01 -37.41
CA GLU A 765 -24.34 10.24 -36.76
C GLU A 765 -23.19 11.17 -36.35
N ALA A 766 -22.11 10.62 -35.80
CA ALA A 766 -20.93 11.38 -35.40
C ALA A 766 -20.02 11.74 -36.58
N GLY A 767 -20.14 11.06 -37.73
CA GLY A 767 -19.32 11.30 -38.92
C GLY A 767 -17.85 10.90 -38.74
N ILE A 768 -17.58 9.89 -37.92
CA ILE A 768 -16.24 9.36 -37.63
C ILE A 768 -16.21 7.85 -37.84
N THR A 769 -15.01 7.27 -37.91
CA THR A 769 -14.82 5.81 -37.99
C THR A 769 -14.36 5.27 -36.64
N PRO A 770 -15.26 4.78 -35.77
CA PRO A 770 -14.90 4.22 -34.47
C PRO A 770 -14.52 2.74 -34.56
N ALA A 771 -13.75 2.28 -33.57
CA ALA A 771 -13.50 0.88 -33.29
C ALA A 771 -13.51 0.63 -31.78
N ILE A 772 -13.91 -0.58 -31.38
CA ILE A 772 -13.85 -1.05 -30.00
C ILE A 772 -12.74 -2.09 -29.90
N ILE A 773 -11.87 -1.96 -28.90
CA ILE A 773 -10.81 -2.93 -28.60
C ILE A 773 -11.08 -3.53 -27.23
N TYR A 774 -11.27 -4.84 -27.19
CA TYR A 774 -11.23 -5.62 -25.96
C TYR A 774 -9.79 -6.04 -25.69
N LEU A 775 -9.31 -5.78 -24.47
CA LEU A 775 -8.01 -6.23 -23.96
C LEU A 775 -8.26 -7.23 -22.84
N THR A 776 -8.07 -8.51 -23.12
CA THR A 776 -8.44 -9.60 -22.20
C THR A 776 -7.33 -10.64 -22.09
N PHE A 777 -7.42 -11.47 -21.06
CA PHE A 777 -6.55 -12.62 -20.83
C PHE A 777 -7.40 -13.87 -20.63
N GLY A 778 -6.94 -15.01 -21.16
CA GLY A 778 -7.66 -16.29 -21.02
C GLY A 778 -6.77 -17.48 -21.35
N THR A 779 -7.32 -18.69 -21.19
CA THR A 779 -6.62 -19.95 -21.45
C THR A 779 -7.01 -20.54 -22.81
N SER A 780 -6.02 -21.01 -23.59
CA SER A 780 -6.28 -21.64 -24.89
C SER A 780 -6.67 -23.11 -24.74
N ARG A 781 -7.73 -23.54 -25.43
CA ARG A 781 -7.99 -24.97 -25.67
C ARG A 781 -6.82 -25.54 -26.49
N LEU A 782 -6.09 -26.52 -25.93
CA LEU A 782 -5.11 -27.31 -26.69
C LEU A 782 -5.78 -27.78 -27.99
N ALA A 783 -5.36 -27.23 -29.13
CA ALA A 783 -5.77 -27.72 -30.43
C ALA A 783 -5.37 -29.19 -30.51
N GLU A 784 -6.35 -30.11 -30.47
CA GLU A 784 -6.08 -31.51 -30.79
C GLU A 784 -5.44 -31.54 -32.18
N PRO A 785 -4.31 -32.26 -32.37
CA PRO A 785 -3.72 -32.39 -33.68
C PRO A 785 -4.74 -33.03 -34.61
N GLU A 786 -4.99 -32.40 -35.76
CA GLU A 786 -5.91 -32.89 -36.79
C GLU A 786 -5.76 -34.41 -37.00
N ALA A 787 -6.70 -35.18 -36.48
CA ALA A 787 -6.79 -36.62 -36.67
C ALA A 787 -7.34 -36.93 -38.08
N GLY A 788 -6.51 -36.67 -39.09
CA GLY A 788 -6.71 -37.13 -40.46
C GLY A 788 -5.91 -38.40 -40.73
N LEU A 789 -6.58 -39.56 -40.64
CA LEU A 789 -6.19 -40.90 -41.09
C LEU A 789 -5.35 -41.75 -40.09
N ILE A 790 -6.00 -42.69 -39.39
CA ILE A 790 -6.13 -44.11 -39.77
C ILE A 790 -7.00 -44.82 -38.73
N SER A 791 -8.08 -45.43 -39.21
CA SER A 791 -8.89 -46.44 -38.54
C SER A 791 -8.04 -47.60 -38.01
N GLN A 792 -8.17 -47.93 -36.71
CA GLN A 792 -8.53 -49.30 -36.30
C GLN A 792 -8.83 -49.40 -34.80
N THR A 793 -10.01 -49.95 -34.54
CA THR A 793 -10.57 -50.36 -33.27
C THR A 793 -9.69 -51.36 -32.51
N LYS A 794 -9.55 -51.17 -31.19
CA LYS A 794 -9.61 -52.28 -30.24
C LYS A 794 -9.99 -51.82 -28.83
N SER A 795 -11.23 -52.16 -28.51
CA SER A 795 -11.85 -52.24 -27.20
C SER A 795 -10.93 -52.77 -26.08
N ILE A 796 -10.87 -52.04 -24.97
CA ILE A 796 -10.71 -52.65 -23.64
C ILE A 796 -11.81 -52.07 -22.73
N GLN A 797 -12.73 -52.95 -22.36
CA GLN A 797 -13.77 -52.75 -21.36
C GLN A 797 -13.17 -53.01 -19.98
N PHE A 798 -13.42 -52.13 -19.00
CA PHE A 798 -13.41 -52.51 -17.59
C PHE A 798 -14.74 -52.12 -16.92
N PRO A 799 -15.19 -52.92 -15.93
CA PRO A 799 -16.58 -52.96 -15.49
C PRO A 799 -16.86 -52.02 -14.32
N SER A 800 -18.12 -51.60 -14.26
CA SER A 800 -18.77 -50.84 -13.19
C SER A 800 -18.89 -51.63 -11.87
N LYS A 801 -18.69 -50.95 -10.73
CA LYS A 801 -19.59 -50.89 -9.54
C LYS A 801 -18.98 -50.14 -8.33
N PRO A 802 -19.80 -49.70 -7.35
CA PRO A 802 -19.85 -48.32 -6.87
C PRO A 802 -19.26 -48.13 -5.47
N PHE A 803 -18.99 -46.87 -5.10
CA PHE A 803 -18.83 -46.46 -3.71
C PHE A 803 -19.53 -45.09 -3.53
N GLU A 804 -20.49 -45.05 -2.61
CA GLU A 804 -21.18 -43.84 -2.17
C GLU A 804 -20.40 -43.16 -1.02
N GLU A 805 -20.47 -41.83 -1.05
CA GLU A 805 -20.39 -40.84 0.03
C GLU A 805 -19.07 -40.63 0.81
N SER A 806 -18.45 -39.48 0.52
CA SER A 806 -18.18 -38.44 1.51
C SER A 806 -18.14 -37.08 0.81
N ALA A 807 -19.17 -36.27 0.99
CA ALA A 807 -19.16 -34.86 0.60
C ALA A 807 -18.51 -34.07 1.74
N THR A 808 -17.24 -33.70 1.56
CA THR A 808 -16.51 -32.76 2.41
C THR A 808 -16.34 -31.45 1.66
N SER A 809 -16.84 -30.38 2.29
CA SER A 809 -16.34 -29.00 2.25
C SER A 809 -15.41 -28.66 1.08
N ILE A 810 -15.98 -27.98 0.10
CA ILE A 810 -15.26 -27.24 -0.93
C ILE A 810 -14.64 -26.03 -0.22
N THR A 811 -13.39 -26.16 0.21
CA THR A 811 -12.49 -25.01 0.38
C THR A 811 -12.26 -24.40 -1.00
N PRO A 812 -12.22 -23.06 -1.16
CA PRO A 812 -11.80 -22.46 -2.42
C PRO A 812 -10.33 -22.82 -2.60
N GLU A 813 -10.08 -23.81 -3.46
CA GLU A 813 -8.77 -24.17 -3.96
C GLU A 813 -8.23 -22.90 -4.64
N PHE A 814 -7.14 -22.35 -4.11
CA PHE A 814 -6.36 -21.32 -4.79
C PHE A 814 -6.05 -21.85 -6.19
N ALA A 815 -6.70 -21.29 -7.21
CA ALA A 815 -6.37 -21.58 -8.58
C ALA A 815 -4.88 -21.29 -8.77
N GLN A 816 -4.11 -22.37 -9.00
CA GLN A 816 -2.77 -22.31 -9.55
C GLN A 816 -2.84 -21.39 -10.77
N GLN A 817 -2.29 -20.18 -10.65
CA GLN A 817 -2.33 -19.19 -11.71
C GLN A 817 -1.64 -19.79 -12.94
N SER A 818 -2.46 -20.14 -13.93
CA SER A 818 -2.03 -20.89 -15.10
C SER A 818 -0.98 -20.12 -15.88
N ASN A 819 0.17 -20.75 -16.20
CA ASN A 819 1.16 -20.24 -17.16
C ASN A 819 0.63 -20.21 -18.62
N ASP A 820 -0.66 -20.46 -18.85
CA ASP A 820 -1.29 -20.39 -20.18
C ASP A 820 -2.09 -19.10 -20.45
N ASP A 821 -2.01 -18.13 -19.53
CA ASP A 821 -2.77 -16.87 -19.62
C ASP A 821 -2.15 -15.92 -20.67
N ARG A 822 -2.80 -15.79 -21.83
CA ARG A 822 -2.29 -15.02 -22.99
C ARG A 822 -3.12 -13.77 -23.22
N LEU A 823 -2.45 -12.66 -23.54
CA LEU A 823 -3.13 -11.44 -23.99
C LEU A 823 -3.84 -11.69 -25.33
N GLU A 824 -5.16 -11.49 -25.34
CA GLU A 824 -5.97 -11.44 -26.55
C GLU A 824 -6.51 -10.02 -26.78
N ILE A 825 -6.39 -9.58 -28.03
CA ILE A 825 -6.88 -8.28 -28.49
C ILE A 825 -7.99 -8.55 -29.49
N ILE A 826 -9.23 -8.16 -29.15
CA ILE A 826 -10.38 -8.32 -30.04
C ILE A 826 -10.82 -6.95 -30.55
N LEU A 827 -10.75 -6.76 -31.86
CA LEU A 827 -11.14 -5.55 -32.56
C LEU A 827 -12.54 -5.71 -33.15
N ILE A 828 -13.47 -4.85 -32.74
CA ILE A 828 -14.81 -4.71 -33.34
C ILE A 828 -14.88 -3.41 -34.12
N SER A 829 -15.39 -3.50 -35.35
CA SER A 829 -15.61 -2.34 -36.21
C SER A 829 -17.03 -2.32 -36.77
N PRO A 830 -17.54 -1.16 -37.22
CA PRO A 830 -18.91 -1.04 -37.73
C PRO A 830 -19.20 -1.83 -39.02
N ASN A 831 -18.18 -2.04 -39.85
CA ASN A 831 -18.36 -2.49 -41.24
C ASN A 831 -17.45 -3.66 -41.64
N ALA A 832 -16.76 -4.29 -40.68
CA ALA A 832 -15.95 -5.48 -40.92
C ALA A 832 -16.16 -6.51 -39.79
N PRO A 833 -16.03 -7.82 -40.08
CA PRO A 833 -16.10 -8.86 -39.06
C PRO A 833 -15.11 -8.61 -37.92
N PRO A 834 -15.42 -9.02 -36.67
CA PRO A 834 -14.48 -8.93 -35.56
C PRO A 834 -13.16 -9.64 -35.86
N VAL A 835 -12.06 -9.07 -35.38
CA VAL A 835 -10.71 -9.63 -35.55
C VAL A 835 -10.11 -9.88 -34.18
N SER A 836 -9.71 -11.13 -33.91
CA SER A 836 -8.91 -11.46 -32.73
C SER A 836 -7.42 -11.59 -33.07
N ARG A 837 -6.57 -11.10 -32.17
CA ARG A 837 -5.12 -11.26 -32.17
C ARG A 837 -4.66 -11.73 -30.79
N THR A 838 -4.19 -12.97 -30.71
CA THR A 838 -3.42 -13.45 -29.56
C THR A 838 -1.98 -12.93 -29.65
N VAL A 839 -1.51 -12.28 -28.59
CA VAL A 839 -0.12 -11.83 -28.48
C VAL A 839 0.68 -12.91 -27.75
N ALA A 840 1.48 -13.66 -28.51
CA ALA A 840 2.22 -14.80 -27.98
C ALA A 840 3.29 -14.36 -26.97
N GLY A 841 3.42 -15.12 -25.87
CA GLY A 841 4.46 -14.91 -24.86
C GLY A 841 4.27 -13.69 -23.95
N VAL A 842 3.08 -13.08 -23.97
CA VAL A 842 2.73 -11.91 -23.16
C VAL A 842 1.69 -12.31 -22.12
N THR A 843 2.09 -12.27 -20.86
CA THR A 843 1.26 -12.72 -19.72
C THR A 843 0.53 -11.56 -19.04
N ARG A 844 -0.54 -11.86 -18.31
CA ARG A 844 -1.25 -10.89 -17.45
C ARG A 844 -0.33 -10.20 -16.46
N GLY A 845 0.57 -10.96 -15.82
CA GLY A 845 1.53 -10.45 -14.86
C GLY A 845 2.53 -9.44 -15.46
N GLU A 846 3.00 -9.71 -16.69
CA GLU A 846 3.89 -8.82 -17.42
C GLU A 846 3.23 -7.49 -17.78
N ILE A 847 2.05 -7.53 -18.40
CA ILE A 847 1.35 -6.31 -18.80
C ILE A 847 0.97 -5.48 -17.59
N ARG A 848 0.47 -6.10 -16.50
CA ARG A 848 0.17 -5.36 -15.25
C ARG A 848 1.42 -4.71 -14.65
N ARG A 849 2.58 -5.37 -14.70
CA ARG A 849 3.86 -4.80 -14.25
C ARG A 849 4.27 -3.60 -15.12
N LEU A 850 4.17 -3.72 -16.45
CA LEU A 850 4.46 -2.64 -17.40
C LEU A 850 3.51 -1.45 -17.23
N ALA A 851 2.20 -1.71 -17.10
CA ALA A 851 1.17 -0.72 -16.85
C ALA A 851 1.47 0.10 -15.58
N ARG A 852 1.73 -0.58 -14.45
CA ARG A 852 2.08 0.09 -13.18
C ARG A 852 3.37 0.89 -13.29
N ARG A 853 4.39 0.36 -13.98
CA ARG A 853 5.65 1.08 -14.21
C ARG A 853 5.40 2.36 -15.01
N PHE A 854 4.69 2.25 -16.13
CA PHE A 854 4.37 3.37 -17.00
C PHE A 854 3.59 4.46 -16.26
N GLN A 855 2.56 4.09 -15.50
CA GLN A 855 1.75 5.03 -14.73
C GLN A 855 2.56 5.78 -13.66
N ARG A 856 3.49 5.09 -12.97
CA ARG A 856 4.42 5.73 -12.00
C ARG A 856 5.43 6.66 -12.66
N GLU A 857 5.90 6.32 -13.86
CA GLU A 857 6.88 7.13 -14.58
C GLU A 857 6.24 8.38 -15.19
N VAL A 858 5.08 8.25 -15.85
CA VAL A 858 4.39 9.36 -16.53
C VAL A 858 3.75 10.36 -15.57
N SER A 859 3.37 9.93 -14.37
CA SER A 859 2.82 10.79 -13.32
C SER A 859 3.85 11.70 -12.63
N ARG A 860 5.13 11.62 -13.00
CA ARG A 860 6.24 12.40 -12.43
C ARG A 860 6.79 13.44 -13.42
N PRO A 861 6.29 14.70 -13.42
CA PRO A 861 6.65 15.71 -14.43
C PRO A 861 8.11 16.21 -14.37
N THR A 862 8.90 15.78 -13.37
CA THR A 862 10.30 16.19 -13.19
C THR A 862 11.30 15.36 -14.00
N ARG A 863 10.87 14.25 -14.64
CA ARG A 863 11.70 13.40 -15.51
C ARG A 863 11.18 13.50 -16.94
N SER A 864 11.92 14.12 -17.86
CA SER A 864 11.39 14.51 -19.18
C SER A 864 10.93 13.33 -20.05
N ASP A 865 11.63 12.20 -20.01
CA ASP A 865 11.46 11.11 -21.00
C ASP A 865 11.49 9.70 -20.40
N GLY A 866 11.56 9.57 -19.06
CA GLY A 866 11.76 8.29 -18.39
C GLY A 866 10.63 7.27 -18.59
N PHE A 867 9.44 7.75 -18.97
CA PHE A 867 8.26 6.93 -19.26
C PHE A 867 8.23 6.38 -20.69
N LEU A 868 9.06 6.88 -21.62
CA LEU A 868 8.93 6.54 -23.05
C LEU A 868 9.20 5.07 -23.34
N ALA A 869 10.07 4.41 -22.58
CA ALA A 869 10.37 2.99 -22.76
C ALA A 869 9.14 2.13 -22.41
N SER A 870 8.57 2.32 -21.21
CA SER A 870 7.38 1.60 -20.77
C SER A 870 6.15 1.94 -21.62
N ALA A 871 6.03 3.18 -22.11
CA ALA A 871 5.01 3.60 -23.07
C ALA A 871 5.13 2.87 -24.42
N GLN A 872 6.37 2.61 -24.88
CA GLN A 872 6.65 1.88 -26.12
C GLN A 872 6.40 0.39 -25.98
N ASP A 873 6.83 -0.21 -24.86
CA ASP A 873 6.57 -1.62 -24.59
C ASP A 873 5.07 -1.89 -24.59
N LEU A 874 4.29 -1.10 -23.84
CA LEU A 874 2.84 -1.20 -23.83
C LEU A 874 2.21 -0.93 -25.21
N TYR A 875 2.70 0.05 -25.98
CA TYR A 875 2.23 0.27 -27.35
C TYR A 875 2.46 -0.97 -28.23
N ASN A 876 3.64 -1.58 -28.12
CA ASN A 876 4.03 -2.74 -28.91
C ASN A 876 3.21 -3.98 -28.56
N HIS A 877 2.83 -4.14 -27.30
CA HIS A 877 1.98 -5.25 -26.88
C HIS A 877 0.50 -5.02 -27.18
N LEU A 878 -0.02 -3.81 -26.92
CA LEU A 878 -1.47 -3.55 -26.92
C LEU A 878 -2.02 -2.98 -28.24
N ILE A 879 -1.20 -2.27 -29.02
CA ILE A 879 -1.68 -1.51 -30.20
C ILE A 879 -1.03 -2.01 -31.49
N ALA A 880 0.30 -2.19 -31.50
CA ALA A 880 1.02 -2.59 -32.71
C ALA A 880 0.45 -3.86 -33.40
N PRO A 881 -0.03 -4.91 -32.68
CA PRO A 881 -0.53 -6.13 -33.31
C PRO A 881 -1.78 -5.97 -34.19
N ILE A 882 -2.57 -4.91 -33.95
CA ILE A 882 -3.84 -4.62 -34.65
C ILE A 882 -3.79 -3.34 -35.48
N LEU A 883 -2.64 -2.65 -35.49
CA LEU A 883 -2.46 -1.40 -36.22
C LEU A 883 -2.72 -1.52 -37.74
N PRO A 884 -2.36 -2.63 -38.43
CA PRO A 884 -2.69 -2.80 -39.85
C PRO A 884 -4.20 -2.77 -40.13
N GLU A 885 -5.00 -3.41 -39.27
CA GLU A 885 -6.45 -3.46 -39.36
C GLU A 885 -7.07 -2.09 -39.10
N LEU A 886 -6.63 -1.40 -38.03
CA LEU A 886 -7.05 -0.03 -37.73
C LEU A 886 -6.75 0.92 -38.91
N SER A 887 -5.57 0.78 -39.53
CA SER A 887 -5.16 1.57 -40.69
C SER A 887 -5.99 1.27 -41.94
N GLN A 888 -6.33 0.00 -42.17
CA GLN A 888 -7.16 -0.42 -43.31
C GLN A 888 -8.60 0.08 -43.19
N LEU A 889 -9.13 0.11 -41.97
CA LEU A 889 -10.46 0.60 -41.67
C LEU A 889 -10.54 2.13 -41.73
N GLY A 890 -9.40 2.83 -41.62
CA GLY A 890 -9.37 4.28 -41.50
C GLY A 890 -9.95 4.75 -40.17
N THR A 891 -9.68 4.01 -39.09
CA THR A 891 -10.17 4.29 -37.75
C THR A 891 -9.69 5.66 -37.26
N GLU A 892 -10.60 6.45 -36.69
CA GLU A 892 -10.33 7.77 -36.10
C GLU A 892 -10.53 7.79 -34.57
N HIS A 893 -11.26 6.81 -34.04
CA HIS A 893 -11.59 6.70 -32.63
C HIS A 893 -11.47 5.27 -32.13
N ILE A 894 -10.92 5.10 -30.93
CA ILE A 894 -10.75 3.81 -30.25
C ILE A 894 -11.41 3.88 -28.87
N SER A 895 -12.37 2.99 -28.63
CA SER A 895 -12.92 2.71 -27.31
C SER A 895 -12.28 1.45 -26.74
N PHE A 896 -11.63 1.54 -25.58
CA PHE A 896 -11.09 0.39 -24.89
C PHE A 896 -12.12 -0.21 -23.93
N VAL A 897 -12.25 -1.52 -23.95
CA VAL A 897 -12.88 -2.31 -22.88
C VAL A 897 -11.77 -3.22 -22.35
N ALA A 898 -11.39 -3.07 -21.09
CA ALA A 898 -10.14 -3.63 -20.61
C ALA A 898 -10.32 -4.41 -19.29
N ASP A 899 -9.59 -5.52 -19.19
CA ASP A 899 -9.53 -6.34 -17.99
C ASP A 899 -8.95 -5.57 -16.78
N ALA A 900 -9.20 -6.08 -15.58
CA ALA A 900 -8.65 -5.59 -14.34
C ALA A 900 -7.10 -5.46 -14.40
N GLY A 901 -6.58 -4.35 -13.88
CA GLY A 901 -5.16 -3.98 -13.94
C GLY A 901 -4.76 -3.24 -15.22
N LEU A 902 -5.64 -3.14 -16.23
CA LEU A 902 -5.41 -2.40 -17.47
C LEU A 902 -6.25 -1.12 -17.57
N ARG A 903 -7.29 -0.99 -16.73
CA ARG A 903 -8.28 0.09 -16.75
C ARG A 903 -7.68 1.45 -16.38
N SER A 904 -6.54 1.46 -15.69
CA SER A 904 -5.80 2.65 -15.27
C SER A 904 -4.67 3.09 -16.22
N ILE A 905 -4.48 2.39 -17.35
CA ILE A 905 -3.43 2.73 -18.32
C ILE A 905 -3.72 4.10 -18.97
N PRO A 906 -2.77 5.04 -18.98
CA PRO A 906 -2.92 6.29 -19.72
C PRO A 906 -2.69 6.06 -21.22
N PHE A 907 -3.68 5.44 -21.89
CA PHE A 907 -3.60 5.04 -23.31
C PHE A 907 -3.18 6.18 -24.24
N ALA A 908 -3.59 7.41 -23.94
CA ALA A 908 -3.21 8.61 -24.70
C ALA A 908 -1.69 8.82 -24.80
N ALA A 909 -0.94 8.42 -23.77
CA ALA A 909 0.50 8.57 -23.69
C ALA A 909 1.29 7.33 -24.12
N LEU A 910 0.63 6.27 -24.60
CA LEU A 910 1.34 5.18 -25.29
C LEU A 910 2.07 5.74 -26.50
N HIS A 911 3.26 5.23 -26.79
CA HIS A 911 4.17 5.86 -27.74
C HIS A 911 4.71 4.83 -28.72
N ASN A 912 4.69 5.12 -30.01
CA ASN A 912 5.14 4.15 -31.03
C ASN A 912 6.64 4.25 -31.39
N GLY A 913 7.37 5.12 -30.69
CA GLY A 913 8.77 5.44 -30.96
C GLY A 913 8.95 6.80 -31.65
N ASP A 914 7.95 7.28 -32.39
CA ASP A 914 7.95 8.58 -33.06
C ASP A 914 6.89 9.54 -32.50
N ARG A 915 5.71 9.02 -32.15
CA ARG A 915 4.54 9.82 -31.75
C ARG A 915 3.66 9.12 -30.71
N PHE A 916 2.87 9.91 -30.00
CA PHE A 916 1.89 9.41 -29.03
C PHE A 916 0.63 8.87 -29.71
N LEU A 917 -0.02 7.86 -29.09
CA LEU A 917 -1.25 7.25 -29.61
C LEU A 917 -2.37 8.28 -29.80
N ILE A 918 -2.45 9.27 -28.90
CA ILE A 918 -3.44 10.35 -28.98
C ILE A 918 -3.28 11.22 -30.24
N GLU A 919 -2.11 11.21 -30.88
CA GLU A 919 -1.90 11.92 -32.14
C GLU A 919 -2.54 11.21 -33.34
N ASP A 920 -2.79 9.92 -33.24
CA ASP A 920 -3.39 9.12 -34.31
C ASP A 920 -4.90 8.94 -34.09
N PHE A 921 -5.34 8.70 -32.85
CA PHE A 921 -6.73 8.35 -32.53
C PHE A 921 -7.28 9.21 -31.38
N SER A 922 -8.60 9.45 -31.39
CA SER A 922 -9.31 9.86 -30.16
C SER A 922 -9.65 8.62 -29.33
N LEU A 923 -9.62 8.74 -28.00
CA LEU A 923 -9.64 7.58 -27.10
C LEU A 923 -10.68 7.74 -25.99
N ASN A 924 -11.27 6.64 -25.55
CA ASN A 924 -12.02 6.52 -24.29
C ASN A 924 -11.95 5.10 -23.72
N LEU A 925 -12.41 4.94 -22.48
CA LEU A 925 -12.65 3.67 -21.81
C LEU A 925 -14.17 3.42 -21.71
N MET A 926 -14.59 2.17 -21.82
CA MET A 926 -15.93 1.70 -21.48
C MET A 926 -15.81 0.59 -20.43
N PRO A 927 -16.60 0.62 -19.34
CA PRO A 927 -16.64 -0.50 -18.40
C PRO A 927 -17.14 -1.79 -19.06
N SER A 928 -18.23 -1.68 -19.82
CA SER A 928 -18.77 -2.72 -20.71
C SER A 928 -19.59 -2.00 -21.78
N VAL A 929 -19.67 -2.58 -22.98
CA VAL A 929 -20.52 -2.05 -24.06
C VAL A 929 -21.99 -2.17 -23.68
N SER A 930 -22.38 -3.27 -23.03
CA SER A 930 -23.74 -3.48 -22.55
C SER A 930 -24.17 -2.49 -21.46
N LEU A 931 -23.22 -1.97 -20.68
CA LEU A 931 -23.45 -0.91 -19.69
C LEU A 931 -23.35 0.52 -20.26
N THR A 932 -23.01 0.68 -21.55
CA THR A 932 -22.76 1.99 -22.17
C THR A 932 -23.83 2.37 -23.18
N ASP A 933 -24.42 3.56 -23.02
CA ASP A 933 -25.35 4.12 -24.02
C ASP A 933 -24.57 4.74 -25.20
N LEU A 934 -24.54 4.02 -26.33
CA LEU A 934 -23.85 4.43 -27.55
C LEU A 934 -24.64 5.40 -28.45
N THR A 935 -25.78 5.94 -28.01
CA THR A 935 -26.51 6.93 -28.80
C THR A 935 -25.71 8.22 -28.96
N TYR A 936 -25.75 8.86 -30.13
CA TYR A 936 -25.05 10.13 -30.35
C TYR A 936 -25.83 11.32 -29.77
N THR A 937 -25.15 12.18 -29.01
CA THR A 937 -25.70 13.48 -28.58
C THR A 937 -24.74 14.61 -28.91
N ASN A 938 -25.19 15.60 -29.68
CA ASN A 938 -24.40 16.80 -29.94
C ASN A 938 -24.39 17.74 -28.71
N LEU A 939 -23.20 18.03 -28.20
CA LEU A 939 -22.97 18.93 -27.06
C LEU A 939 -22.36 20.29 -27.43
N GLN A 940 -22.33 20.71 -28.69
CA GLN A 940 -21.71 21.98 -29.08
C GLN A 940 -22.39 23.20 -28.42
N GLU A 941 -23.71 23.18 -28.32
CA GLU A 941 -24.52 24.28 -27.76
C GLU A 941 -25.11 23.95 -26.37
N ALA A 942 -24.64 22.88 -25.71
CA ALA A 942 -25.21 22.46 -24.42
C ALA A 942 -24.87 23.45 -23.28
N GLU A 943 -25.82 23.68 -22.39
CA GLU A 943 -25.57 24.49 -21.19
C GLU A 943 -24.84 23.67 -20.12
N VAL A 944 -24.02 24.35 -19.31
CA VAL A 944 -23.19 23.75 -18.26
C VAL A 944 -23.63 24.19 -16.86
N LEU A 945 -23.73 23.22 -15.94
CA LEU A 945 -23.75 23.50 -14.50
C LEU A 945 -22.31 23.32 -13.97
N ALA A 946 -21.61 24.43 -13.79
CA ALA A 946 -20.24 24.46 -13.30
C ALA A 946 -20.24 24.72 -11.79
N MET A 947 -19.74 23.78 -11.02
CA MET A 947 -19.71 23.88 -9.56
C MET A 947 -18.35 23.49 -9.01
N GLY A 948 -17.96 24.04 -7.86
CA GLY A 948 -16.69 23.67 -7.26
C GLY A 948 -16.33 24.41 -5.99
N ALA A 949 -15.26 23.95 -5.34
CA ALA A 949 -14.68 24.58 -4.16
C ALA A 949 -13.20 24.88 -4.39
N SER A 950 -12.80 26.07 -3.97
CA SER A 950 -11.42 26.57 -4.06
C SER A 950 -10.73 26.67 -2.70
N ILE A 951 -11.52 26.61 -1.63
CA ILE A 951 -11.09 26.75 -0.25
C ILE A 951 -11.62 25.54 0.50
N PHE A 952 -10.75 24.90 1.25
CA PHE A 952 -11.07 23.71 2.04
C PHE A 952 -10.47 23.88 3.44
N PRO A 953 -11.17 23.45 4.51
CA PRO A 953 -10.61 23.45 5.86
C PRO A 953 -9.46 22.46 6.01
N ASP A 954 -9.62 21.26 5.42
CA ASP A 954 -8.79 20.08 5.68
C ASP A 954 -7.98 19.63 4.45
N GLN A 955 -7.97 20.42 3.37
CA GLN A 955 -7.26 20.11 2.11
C GLN A 955 -6.53 21.34 1.57
N SER A 956 -5.58 21.12 0.65
CA SER A 956 -4.89 22.22 -0.02
C SER A 956 -5.87 23.04 -0.85
N PRO A 957 -5.80 24.39 -0.81
CA PRO A 957 -6.66 25.24 -1.62
C PRO A 957 -6.37 25.03 -3.11
N LEU A 958 -7.42 25.18 -3.94
CA LEU A 958 -7.36 25.07 -5.40
C LEU A 958 -7.61 26.45 -6.02
N PRO A 959 -6.59 27.33 -6.06
CA PRO A 959 -6.75 28.72 -6.48
C PRO A 959 -7.15 28.89 -7.95
N ALA A 960 -6.98 27.88 -8.80
CA ALA A 960 -7.41 27.95 -10.21
C ALA A 960 -8.90 27.72 -10.42
N VAL A 961 -9.57 27.01 -9.50
CA VAL A 961 -11.00 26.63 -9.59
C VAL A 961 -11.93 27.81 -9.88
N PRO A 962 -11.85 28.98 -9.20
CA PRO A 962 -12.76 30.09 -9.49
C PRO A 962 -12.61 30.60 -10.92
N LEU A 963 -11.38 30.63 -11.45
CA LEU A 963 -11.11 31.04 -12.82
C LEU A 963 -11.61 29.98 -13.80
N GLU A 964 -11.30 28.70 -13.56
CA GLU A 964 -11.79 27.58 -14.37
C GLU A 964 -13.31 27.62 -14.54
N LEU A 965 -14.06 27.68 -13.43
CA LEU A 965 -15.52 27.69 -13.48
C LEU A 965 -16.05 28.92 -14.25
N SER A 966 -15.48 30.11 -14.00
CA SER A 966 -15.90 31.34 -14.69
C SER A 966 -15.66 31.28 -16.20
N LEU A 967 -14.50 30.78 -16.64
CA LEU A 967 -14.19 30.61 -18.07
C LEU A 967 -15.18 29.64 -18.71
N ILE A 968 -15.45 28.52 -18.06
CA ILE A 968 -16.37 27.50 -18.56
C ILE A 968 -17.80 28.04 -18.68
N SER A 969 -18.35 28.66 -17.63
CA SER A 969 -19.78 29.02 -17.57
C SER A 969 -20.14 30.41 -18.08
N GLU A 970 -19.17 31.32 -18.27
CA GLU A 970 -19.43 32.70 -18.68
C GLU A 970 -18.79 33.07 -20.03
N GLU A 971 -17.62 32.52 -20.36
CA GLU A 971 -16.87 32.88 -21.57
C GLU A 971 -16.98 31.83 -22.69
N LEU A 972 -16.84 30.55 -22.34
CA LEU A 972 -16.78 29.45 -23.29
C LEU A 972 -18.15 28.83 -23.56
N ARG A 973 -19.02 28.77 -22.54
CA ARG A 973 -20.37 28.19 -22.61
C ARG A 973 -21.35 29.07 -21.85
N GLU A 974 -22.64 28.90 -22.15
CA GLU A 974 -23.71 29.44 -21.32
C GLU A 974 -24.00 28.45 -20.18
N GLY A 975 -24.10 28.94 -18.95
CA GLY A 975 -24.26 28.05 -17.81
C GLY A 975 -24.53 28.73 -16.47
N THR A 976 -24.62 27.90 -15.44
CA THR A 976 -24.76 28.33 -14.03
C THR A 976 -23.48 28.01 -13.28
N LEU A 977 -22.99 28.96 -12.48
CA LEU A 977 -21.81 28.83 -11.62
C LEU A 977 -22.22 28.75 -10.14
N LEU A 978 -21.72 27.74 -9.43
CA LEU A 978 -21.88 27.60 -7.97
C LEU A 978 -20.52 27.34 -7.31
N LEU A 979 -20.00 28.31 -6.56
CA LEU A 979 -18.64 28.28 -6.02
C LEU A 979 -18.65 28.27 -4.49
N ASN A 980 -17.72 27.53 -3.88
CA ASN A 980 -17.48 27.48 -2.43
C ASN A 980 -18.79 27.21 -1.66
N GLU A 981 -19.27 28.14 -0.84
CA GLU A 981 -20.50 27.97 -0.05
C GLU A 981 -21.76 27.62 -0.85
N ASP A 982 -21.76 27.92 -2.15
CA ASP A 982 -22.85 27.54 -3.05
C ASP A 982 -22.68 26.13 -3.66
N PHE A 983 -21.50 25.51 -3.57
CA PHE A 983 -21.20 24.16 -4.04
C PHE A 983 -21.64 23.08 -3.03
N THR A 984 -22.96 22.93 -2.89
CA THR A 984 -23.57 21.93 -1.99
C THR A 984 -24.45 20.96 -2.75
N LEU A 985 -24.66 19.75 -2.21
CA LEU A 985 -25.56 18.73 -2.78
C LEU A 985 -27.00 19.26 -2.94
N ALA A 986 -27.46 20.04 -1.96
CA ALA A 986 -28.78 20.67 -2.01
C ALA A 986 -28.92 21.64 -3.19
N ASN A 987 -27.90 22.47 -3.44
CA ASN A 987 -27.90 23.40 -4.56
C ASN A 987 -27.77 22.69 -5.91
N LEU A 988 -26.98 21.61 -5.99
CA LEU A 988 -26.89 20.76 -7.19
C LEU A 988 -28.28 20.19 -7.56
N GLN A 989 -28.95 19.56 -6.60
CA GLN A 989 -30.29 19.00 -6.79
C GLN A 989 -31.34 20.09 -7.09
N GLN A 990 -31.20 21.28 -6.52
CA GLN A 990 -32.09 22.40 -6.82
C GLN A 990 -31.89 22.92 -8.24
N ALA A 991 -30.65 23.15 -8.66
CA ALA A 991 -30.31 23.63 -10.00
C ALA A 991 -30.84 22.68 -11.08
N ARG A 992 -30.57 21.37 -10.94
CA ARG A 992 -31.04 20.34 -11.88
C ARG A 992 -32.56 20.17 -11.92
N ARG A 993 -33.28 20.49 -10.84
CA ARG A 993 -34.76 20.50 -10.83
C ARG A 993 -35.34 21.72 -11.52
N GLN A 994 -34.62 22.85 -11.55
CA GLN A 994 -35.08 24.08 -12.19
C GLN A 994 -34.86 24.03 -13.70
N GLN A 995 -33.74 23.44 -14.12
CA GLN A 995 -33.33 23.36 -15.51
C GLN A 995 -32.49 22.09 -15.75
N ALA A 996 -32.68 21.47 -16.91
CA ALA A 996 -31.83 20.37 -17.34
C ALA A 996 -30.48 20.90 -17.82
N PHE A 997 -29.39 20.34 -17.28
CA PHE A 997 -28.02 20.63 -17.69
C PHE A 997 -27.41 19.38 -18.31
N PRO A 998 -27.21 19.34 -19.64
CA PRO A 998 -26.54 18.21 -20.28
C PRO A 998 -25.09 18.04 -19.80
N ILE A 999 -24.45 19.12 -19.35
CA ILE A 999 -23.08 19.06 -18.81
C ILE A 999 -23.09 19.48 -17.34
N VAL A 1000 -22.52 18.63 -16.49
CA VAL A 1000 -22.22 18.96 -15.09
C VAL A 1000 -20.72 18.91 -14.90
N HIS A 1001 -20.14 19.96 -14.32
CA HIS A 1001 -18.71 20.09 -14.10
C HIS A 1001 -18.44 20.33 -12.62
N PHE A 1002 -17.61 19.48 -12.00
CA PHE A 1002 -17.13 19.63 -10.64
C PHE A 1002 -15.64 19.93 -10.62
N ALA A 1003 -15.24 21.06 -10.03
CA ALA A 1003 -13.84 21.43 -9.80
C ALA A 1003 -13.57 21.49 -8.29
N THR A 1004 -12.95 20.45 -7.74
CA THR A 1004 -12.80 20.23 -6.30
C THR A 1004 -11.71 19.18 -6.03
N HIS A 1005 -11.67 18.55 -4.84
CA HIS A 1005 -10.92 17.32 -4.60
C HIS A 1005 -11.84 16.09 -4.70
N GLY A 1006 -11.31 14.97 -5.19
CA GLY A 1006 -11.98 13.68 -5.19
C GLY A 1006 -10.98 12.54 -5.05
N GLU A 1007 -11.34 11.49 -4.32
CA GLU A 1007 -10.44 10.37 -4.03
C GLU A 1007 -11.11 9.02 -4.29
N PHE A 1008 -10.48 8.19 -5.11
CA PHE A 1008 -10.84 6.79 -5.34
C PHE A 1008 -9.86 5.89 -4.60
N ARG A 1009 -10.35 5.29 -3.51
CA ARG A 1009 -9.56 4.45 -2.59
C ARG A 1009 -9.84 2.96 -2.84
N PRO A 1010 -8.88 2.07 -2.55
CA PRO A 1010 -9.08 0.62 -2.58
C PRO A 1010 -10.21 0.13 -1.66
N GLY A 1011 -10.71 -1.08 -1.91
CA GLY A 1011 -11.77 -1.72 -1.16
C GLY A 1011 -13.18 -1.28 -1.58
N GLN A 1012 -14.09 -1.17 -0.62
CA GLN A 1012 -15.51 -0.87 -0.90
C GLN A 1012 -15.69 0.52 -1.53
N PRO A 1013 -16.65 0.71 -2.47
CA PRO A 1013 -16.85 2.00 -3.11
C PRO A 1013 -17.18 3.15 -2.15
N SER A 1014 -17.69 2.86 -0.95
CA SER A 1014 -17.92 3.85 0.12
C SER A 1014 -16.65 4.51 0.67
N ASN A 1015 -15.47 3.91 0.43
CA ASN A 1015 -14.17 4.51 0.77
C ASN A 1015 -13.78 5.67 -0.16
N SER A 1016 -14.44 5.78 -1.32
CA SER A 1016 -14.17 6.79 -2.34
C SER A 1016 -15.19 7.92 -2.27
N TYR A 1017 -14.78 9.18 -2.49
CA TYR A 1017 -15.67 10.33 -2.37
C TYR A 1017 -15.30 11.54 -3.24
N ILE A 1018 -16.27 12.42 -3.45
CA ILE A 1018 -16.08 13.77 -4.02
C ILE A 1018 -16.32 14.80 -2.90
N GLU A 1019 -15.37 15.72 -2.71
CA GLU A 1019 -15.46 16.75 -1.67
C GLU A 1019 -16.40 17.88 -2.13
N PHE A 1020 -17.51 18.09 -1.43
CA PHE A 1020 -18.42 19.22 -1.59
C PHE A 1020 -18.18 20.25 -0.49
N TRP A 1021 -18.82 21.41 -0.57
CA TRP A 1021 -18.69 22.42 0.49
C TRP A 1021 -19.31 21.94 1.80
N GLY A 1022 -18.44 21.60 2.76
CA GLY A 1022 -18.82 21.17 4.11
C GLY A 1022 -19.42 19.76 4.15
N ASP A 1023 -19.23 18.96 3.11
CA ASP A 1023 -19.75 17.59 3.02
C ASP A 1023 -18.89 16.74 2.07
N ARG A 1024 -18.95 15.41 2.18
CA ARG A 1024 -18.30 14.47 1.27
C ARG A 1024 -19.38 13.59 0.65
N LEU A 1025 -19.42 13.52 -0.68
CA LEU A 1025 -20.31 12.64 -1.41
C LEU A 1025 -19.61 11.30 -1.66
N PRO A 1026 -19.96 10.20 -0.97
CA PRO A 1026 -19.39 8.88 -1.24
C PRO A 1026 -19.77 8.41 -2.64
N LEU A 1027 -18.92 7.58 -3.26
CA LEU A 1027 -19.17 7.08 -4.62
C LEU A 1027 -20.46 6.25 -4.70
N THR A 1028 -20.81 5.53 -3.63
CA THR A 1028 -22.06 4.76 -3.53
C THR A 1028 -23.31 5.65 -3.57
N GLU A 1029 -23.21 6.89 -3.13
CA GLU A 1029 -24.34 7.85 -3.09
C GLU A 1029 -24.43 8.68 -4.38
N MET A 1030 -23.47 8.58 -5.29
CA MET A 1030 -23.52 9.31 -6.57
C MET A 1030 -24.76 8.97 -7.39
N ARG A 1031 -25.24 7.71 -7.32
CA ARG A 1031 -26.42 7.27 -8.06
C ARG A 1031 -27.71 7.89 -7.50
N ASP A 1032 -27.73 8.25 -6.22
CA ASP A 1032 -28.86 8.94 -5.60
C ASP A 1032 -29.04 10.36 -6.13
N LEU A 1033 -28.02 10.92 -6.78
CA LEU A 1033 -28.12 12.19 -7.48
C LEU A 1033 -28.92 12.08 -8.78
N LYS A 1034 -29.20 10.86 -9.28
CA LYS A 1034 -29.99 10.59 -10.48
C LYS A 1034 -29.54 11.42 -11.66
N PHE A 1035 -28.27 11.26 -12.07
CA PHE A 1035 -27.77 11.95 -13.26
C PHE A 1035 -28.40 11.45 -14.56
N ASP A 1036 -29.23 10.41 -14.52
CA ASP A 1036 -30.09 9.94 -15.59
C ASP A 1036 -31.44 10.70 -15.71
N ASP A 1037 -31.83 11.50 -14.70
CA ASP A 1037 -33.08 12.28 -14.70
C ASP A 1037 -32.96 13.67 -14.02
N PRO A 1038 -32.94 14.79 -14.79
CA PRO A 1038 -32.78 14.84 -16.25
C PRO A 1038 -31.37 14.39 -16.66
N LEU A 1039 -31.27 13.66 -17.77
CA LEU A 1039 -30.02 13.05 -18.23
C LEU A 1039 -28.86 14.05 -18.35
N VAL A 1040 -27.76 13.72 -17.68
CA VAL A 1040 -26.44 14.35 -17.81
C VAL A 1040 -25.65 13.56 -18.84
N GLU A 1041 -25.39 14.25 -19.92
CA GLU A 1041 -24.71 13.79 -21.12
C GLU A 1041 -23.18 13.80 -20.95
N LEU A 1042 -22.65 14.63 -20.04
CA LEU A 1042 -21.23 14.66 -19.66
C LEU A 1042 -21.06 15.15 -18.22
N LEU A 1043 -20.52 14.30 -17.35
CA LEU A 1043 -20.05 14.64 -16.02
C LEU A 1043 -18.53 14.85 -16.05
N VAL A 1044 -18.05 16.03 -15.69
CA VAL A 1044 -16.61 16.33 -15.62
C VAL A 1044 -16.18 16.42 -14.16
N LEU A 1045 -15.23 15.59 -13.75
CA LEU A 1045 -14.60 15.62 -12.42
C LEU A 1045 -13.17 16.16 -12.54
N SER A 1046 -13.05 17.47 -12.41
CA SER A 1046 -11.80 18.25 -12.44
C SER A 1046 -11.11 18.20 -11.06
N ALA A 1047 -10.85 16.98 -10.55
CA ALA A 1047 -10.64 16.79 -9.11
C ALA A 1047 -10.02 15.46 -8.64
N CYS A 1048 -9.96 14.41 -9.47
CA CYS A 1048 -9.88 13.04 -8.96
C CYS A 1048 -8.46 12.49 -8.78
N ARG A 1049 -8.28 11.63 -7.77
CA ARG A 1049 -7.12 10.76 -7.59
C ARG A 1049 -7.57 9.30 -7.60
N THR A 1050 -6.94 8.46 -8.41
CA THR A 1050 -7.13 7.00 -8.37
C THR A 1050 -5.94 6.32 -7.69
N ALA A 1051 -6.19 5.32 -6.83
CA ALA A 1051 -5.12 4.52 -6.26
C ALA A 1051 -4.44 3.68 -7.35
N LEU A 1052 -3.13 3.84 -7.47
CA LEU A 1052 -2.34 3.29 -8.57
C LEU A 1052 -2.23 1.76 -8.47
N GLY A 1053 -2.70 1.04 -9.50
CA GLY A 1053 -2.49 -0.40 -9.66
C GLY A 1053 -3.29 -1.30 -8.71
N ASP A 1054 -4.35 -0.76 -8.10
CA ASP A 1054 -5.29 -1.46 -7.23
C ASP A 1054 -6.59 -1.78 -7.99
N GLN A 1055 -7.04 -3.04 -7.94
CA GLN A 1055 -8.18 -3.51 -8.72
C GLN A 1055 -9.50 -2.85 -8.31
N ASP A 1056 -9.71 -2.62 -7.02
CA ASP A 1056 -10.96 -2.05 -6.49
C ASP A 1056 -11.05 -0.54 -6.79
N ALA A 1057 -9.93 0.17 -6.67
CA ALA A 1057 -9.85 1.57 -7.08
C ALA A 1057 -10.05 1.71 -8.61
N GLU A 1058 -9.54 0.77 -9.40
CA GLU A 1058 -9.78 0.71 -10.85
C GLU A 1058 -11.26 0.43 -11.19
N LEU A 1059 -11.95 -0.42 -10.43
CA LEU A 1059 -13.39 -0.66 -10.57
C LEU A 1059 -14.20 0.61 -10.26
N GLY A 1060 -13.91 1.29 -9.15
CA GLY A 1060 -14.56 2.56 -8.80
C GLY A 1060 -14.37 3.63 -9.86
N PHE A 1061 -13.17 3.72 -10.44
CA PHE A 1061 -12.84 4.66 -11.49
C PHE A 1061 -13.44 4.29 -12.86
N ALA A 1062 -13.19 3.08 -13.38
CA ALA A 1062 -13.69 2.61 -14.68
C ALA A 1062 -15.22 2.50 -14.72
N GLY A 1063 -15.83 2.34 -13.56
CA GLY A 1063 -17.27 2.33 -13.36
C GLY A 1063 -17.89 3.70 -13.09
N LEU A 1064 -17.13 4.81 -13.13
CA LEU A 1064 -17.60 6.12 -12.69
C LEU A 1064 -18.89 6.61 -13.39
N ALA A 1065 -19.01 6.38 -14.71
CA ALA A 1065 -20.22 6.71 -15.47
C ALA A 1065 -21.41 5.84 -15.00
N VAL A 1066 -21.16 4.55 -14.75
CA VAL A 1066 -22.16 3.60 -14.23
C VAL A 1066 -22.60 3.97 -12.81
N ALA A 1067 -21.65 4.33 -11.94
CA ALA A 1067 -21.89 4.74 -10.57
C ALA A 1067 -22.71 6.04 -10.49
N SER A 1068 -22.39 7.02 -11.34
CA SER A 1068 -23.10 8.30 -11.38
C SER A 1068 -24.45 8.22 -12.11
N GLY A 1069 -24.61 7.29 -13.06
CA GLY A 1069 -25.74 7.27 -13.98
C GLY A 1069 -25.64 8.34 -15.09
N ALA A 1070 -24.50 9.03 -15.20
CA ALA A 1070 -24.22 9.91 -16.33
C ALA A 1070 -23.84 9.09 -17.57
N LYS A 1071 -24.13 9.59 -18.76
CA LYS A 1071 -23.80 8.89 -20.02
C LYS A 1071 -22.28 8.76 -20.24
N THR A 1072 -21.56 9.78 -19.81
CA THR A 1072 -20.11 9.90 -19.93
C THR A 1072 -19.56 10.60 -18.71
N ALA A 1073 -18.49 10.08 -18.14
CA ALA A 1073 -17.72 10.73 -17.09
C ALA A 1073 -16.30 11.04 -17.58
N LEU A 1074 -15.78 12.23 -17.31
CA LEU A 1074 -14.38 12.61 -17.52
C LEU A 1074 -13.71 12.74 -16.15
N GLY A 1075 -12.67 11.94 -15.91
CA GLY A 1075 -11.97 11.91 -14.62
C GLY A 1075 -10.47 11.75 -14.79
N SER A 1076 -9.72 12.02 -13.71
CA SER A 1076 -8.26 11.92 -13.69
C SER A 1076 -7.73 10.62 -13.07
N LEU A 1077 -6.66 10.08 -13.67
CA LEU A 1077 -5.98 8.85 -13.30
C LEU A 1077 -5.00 9.00 -12.13
N TRP A 1078 -4.56 10.22 -11.81
CA TRP A 1078 -3.60 10.53 -10.75
C TRP A 1078 -3.75 11.96 -10.25
N TYR A 1079 -2.93 12.35 -9.28
CA TYR A 1079 -2.89 13.72 -8.76
C TYR A 1079 -2.45 14.73 -9.83
N VAL A 1080 -3.38 15.57 -10.28
CA VAL A 1080 -3.17 16.56 -11.34
C VAL A 1080 -2.77 17.93 -10.79
N SER A 1081 -2.03 18.70 -11.58
CA SER A 1081 -1.66 20.07 -11.25
C SER A 1081 -2.85 21.01 -11.44
N ASP A 1082 -3.20 21.80 -10.43
CA ASP A 1082 -4.28 22.82 -10.47
C ASP A 1082 -4.19 23.73 -11.73
N GLN A 1083 -2.99 24.23 -12.05
CA GLN A 1083 -2.76 25.04 -13.25
C GLN A 1083 -2.82 24.25 -14.56
N GLY A 1084 -2.38 22.99 -14.54
CA GLY A 1084 -2.44 22.10 -15.70
C GLY A 1084 -3.88 21.73 -16.03
N THR A 1085 -4.68 21.45 -15.00
CA THR A 1085 -6.11 21.14 -15.08
C THR A 1085 -6.91 22.33 -15.62
N LEU A 1086 -6.72 23.53 -15.07
CA LEU A 1086 -7.30 24.77 -15.63
C LEU A 1086 -7.02 24.88 -17.13
N SER A 1087 -5.77 24.64 -17.53
CA SER A 1087 -5.33 24.76 -18.92
C SER A 1087 -5.97 23.71 -19.83
N LEU A 1088 -6.02 22.44 -19.38
CA LEU A 1088 -6.64 21.35 -20.12
C LEU A 1088 -8.16 21.53 -20.23
N MET A 1089 -8.84 21.88 -19.14
CA MET A 1089 -10.30 22.06 -19.12
C MET A 1089 -10.73 23.26 -19.97
N THR A 1090 -10.00 24.38 -19.90
CA THR A 1090 -10.23 25.52 -20.79
C THR A 1090 -10.13 25.08 -22.26
N ALA A 1091 -9.04 24.41 -22.63
CA ALA A 1091 -8.86 23.91 -24.00
C ALA A 1091 -9.93 22.87 -24.40
N PHE A 1092 -10.37 22.03 -23.47
CA PHE A 1092 -11.41 21.03 -23.70
C PHE A 1092 -12.76 21.68 -24.02
N TYR A 1093 -13.20 22.67 -23.23
CA TYR A 1093 -14.47 23.35 -23.47
C TYR A 1093 -14.45 24.23 -24.73
N GLU A 1094 -13.31 24.84 -25.07
CA GLU A 1094 -13.11 25.51 -26.37
C GLU A 1094 -13.31 24.55 -27.56
N GLN A 1095 -12.77 23.33 -27.44
CA GLN A 1095 -12.87 22.31 -28.48
C GLN A 1095 -14.24 21.64 -28.50
N LEU A 1096 -14.90 21.50 -27.35
CA LEU A 1096 -16.23 20.88 -27.23
C LEU A 1096 -17.30 21.68 -27.98
N GLY A 1097 -17.11 23.00 -28.13
CA GLY A 1097 -17.97 23.84 -28.98
C GLY A 1097 -17.81 23.64 -30.48
N GLN A 1098 -16.80 22.85 -30.92
CA GLN A 1098 -16.42 22.72 -32.34
C GLN A 1098 -16.33 21.27 -32.82
N ALA A 1099 -15.86 20.37 -31.97
CA ALA A 1099 -15.65 18.96 -32.30
C ALA A 1099 -16.98 18.23 -32.54
N ALA A 1100 -16.94 17.18 -33.36
CA ALA A 1100 -18.12 16.36 -33.63
C ALA A 1100 -18.48 15.47 -32.42
N THR A 1101 -17.48 15.03 -31.65
CA THR A 1101 -17.65 14.17 -30.47
C THR A 1101 -16.89 14.70 -29.27
N ARG A 1102 -17.31 14.28 -28.07
CA ARG A 1102 -16.63 14.62 -26.81
C ARG A 1102 -15.19 14.08 -26.79
N ALA A 1103 -14.97 12.86 -27.27
CA ALA A 1103 -13.64 12.25 -27.33
C ALA A 1103 -12.69 13.02 -28.27
N GLN A 1104 -13.19 13.53 -29.41
CA GLN A 1104 -12.40 14.39 -30.29
C GLN A 1104 -12.08 15.74 -29.64
N ALA A 1105 -13.00 16.31 -28.86
CA ALA A 1105 -12.75 17.53 -28.10
C ALA A 1105 -11.61 17.33 -27.09
N LEU A 1106 -11.63 16.24 -26.32
CA LEU A 1106 -10.58 15.90 -25.36
C LEU A 1106 -9.24 15.70 -26.06
N ARG A 1107 -9.21 14.91 -27.14
CA ARG A 1107 -7.99 14.73 -27.96
C ARG A 1107 -7.43 16.07 -28.41
N ALA A 1108 -8.27 16.95 -28.96
CA ALA A 1108 -7.82 18.22 -29.49
C ALA A 1108 -7.28 19.17 -28.40
N ALA A 1109 -7.79 19.07 -27.17
CA ALA A 1109 -7.23 19.75 -26.00
C ALA A 1109 -5.88 19.17 -25.60
N GLN A 1110 -5.77 17.84 -25.51
CA GLN A 1110 -4.52 17.14 -25.18
C GLN A 1110 -3.40 17.47 -26.19
N LEU A 1111 -3.73 17.46 -27.48
CA LEU A 1111 -2.80 17.85 -28.54
C LEU A 1111 -2.37 19.32 -28.44
N SER A 1112 -3.25 20.21 -28.00
CA SER A 1112 -2.91 21.63 -27.82
C SER A 1112 -1.87 21.83 -26.72
N LEU A 1113 -1.98 21.07 -25.61
CA LEU A 1113 -0.99 21.08 -24.52
C LEU A 1113 0.33 20.43 -24.98
N LEU A 1114 0.26 19.24 -25.60
CA LEU A 1114 1.43 18.52 -26.15
C LEU A 1114 2.24 19.40 -27.12
N GLN A 1115 1.57 20.17 -27.98
CA GLN A 1115 2.20 21.03 -28.99
C GLN A 1115 2.61 22.41 -28.45
N GLY A 1116 2.40 22.68 -27.15
CA GLY A 1116 2.72 23.96 -26.51
C GLY A 1116 1.88 25.14 -27.01
N GLN A 1117 0.73 24.86 -27.64
CA GLN A 1117 -0.23 25.87 -28.08
C GLN A 1117 -1.04 26.41 -26.91
N THR A 1118 -1.33 25.55 -25.92
CA THR A 1118 -1.89 25.95 -24.63
C THR A 1118 -0.78 26.06 -23.59
N ARG A 1119 -0.59 27.24 -23.00
CA ARG A 1119 0.50 27.52 -22.05
C ARG A 1119 0.21 28.71 -21.15
N LEU A 1120 0.88 28.76 -20.00
CA LEU A 1120 0.90 29.96 -19.15
C LEU A 1120 2.09 30.83 -19.50
N ASN A 1121 1.86 32.11 -19.78
CA ASN A 1121 2.91 33.08 -20.08
C ASN A 1121 2.60 34.46 -19.50
N GLY A 1122 3.45 34.96 -18.60
CA GLY A 1122 3.36 36.33 -18.10
C GLY A 1122 2.08 36.65 -17.33
N GLY A 1123 1.53 35.68 -16.61
CA GLY A 1123 0.25 35.84 -15.91
C GLY A 1123 -0.98 35.68 -16.82
N GLN A 1124 -0.83 35.16 -18.03
CA GLN A 1124 -1.93 34.89 -18.96
C GLN A 1124 -1.96 33.41 -19.34
N LEU A 1125 -3.15 32.81 -19.41
CA LEU A 1125 -3.40 31.55 -20.09
C LEU A 1125 -3.58 31.83 -21.58
N GLN A 1126 -2.67 31.33 -22.40
CA GLN A 1126 -2.75 31.40 -23.86
C GLN A 1126 -3.27 30.06 -24.36
N THR A 1127 -4.35 30.07 -25.13
CA THR A 1127 -4.85 28.91 -25.88
C THR A 1127 -4.78 29.23 -27.37
N GLN A 1128 -5.16 28.26 -28.22
CA GLN A 1128 -5.26 28.51 -29.66
C GLN A 1128 -6.43 29.45 -30.04
N PHE A 1129 -7.42 29.63 -29.15
CA PHE A 1129 -8.64 30.41 -29.42
C PHE A 1129 -8.71 31.72 -28.62
N GLY A 1130 -7.90 31.89 -27.57
CA GLY A 1130 -7.98 33.07 -26.71
C GLY A 1130 -6.74 33.32 -25.84
N VAL A 1131 -6.76 34.47 -25.17
CA VAL A 1131 -5.81 34.82 -24.12
C VAL A 1131 -6.63 35.28 -22.91
N PHE A 1132 -6.47 34.58 -21.79
CA PHE A 1132 -7.23 34.80 -20.57
C PHE A 1132 -6.29 35.30 -19.46
N GLU A 1133 -6.67 36.37 -18.78
CA GLU A 1133 -5.87 36.95 -17.70
C GLU A 1133 -5.98 36.11 -16.43
N LEU A 1134 -4.85 35.72 -15.83
CA LEU A 1134 -4.84 35.06 -14.53
C LEU A 1134 -5.07 36.11 -13.42
N GLY A 1135 -5.93 35.78 -12.46
CA GLY A 1135 -6.10 36.60 -11.25
C GLY A 1135 -4.79 36.73 -10.46
N SER A 1136 -4.68 37.75 -9.61
CA SER A 1136 -3.47 38.06 -8.81
C SER A 1136 -2.92 36.88 -7.99
N ASN A 1137 -3.77 35.91 -7.68
CA ASN A 1137 -3.46 34.73 -6.86
C ASN A 1137 -2.83 33.58 -7.66
N LEU A 1138 -2.83 33.66 -9.00
CA LEU A 1138 -2.31 32.66 -9.93
C LEU A 1138 -1.08 33.17 -10.72
N VAL A 1139 -0.59 34.38 -10.41
CA VAL A 1139 0.50 35.02 -11.15
C VAL A 1139 1.84 34.36 -10.82
N SER A 1140 2.27 33.46 -11.71
CA SER A 1140 3.66 33.03 -11.84
C SER A 1140 4.38 33.94 -12.84
N ASN A 1141 5.57 34.45 -12.47
CA ASN A 1141 6.46 35.15 -13.40
C ASN A 1141 7.18 34.20 -14.38
N GLN A 1142 6.90 32.90 -14.33
CA GLN A 1142 7.53 31.87 -15.15
C GLN A 1142 6.56 31.37 -16.21
N THR A 1143 7.08 31.13 -17.42
CA THR A 1143 6.35 30.40 -18.47
C THR A 1143 6.27 28.93 -18.06
N THR A 1144 5.07 28.37 -17.95
CA THR A 1144 4.88 26.95 -17.65
C THR A 1144 4.62 26.20 -18.96
N ASP A 1145 5.44 25.18 -19.23
CA ASP A 1145 5.28 24.27 -20.35
C ASP A 1145 4.44 23.06 -19.92
N PHE A 1146 3.37 22.78 -20.66
CA PHE A 1146 2.48 21.65 -20.42
C PHE A 1146 2.64 20.51 -21.45
N SER A 1147 3.74 20.52 -22.22
CA SER A 1147 4.02 19.50 -23.23
C SER A 1147 4.19 18.09 -22.66
N HIS A 1148 4.62 17.97 -21.40
CA HIS A 1148 4.82 16.68 -20.74
C HIS A 1148 3.49 15.92 -20.53
N PRO A 1149 3.41 14.60 -20.80
CA PRO A 1149 2.16 13.83 -20.72
C PRO A 1149 1.46 13.86 -19.37
N TYR A 1150 2.18 14.09 -18.27
CA TYR A 1150 1.60 14.36 -16.95
C TYR A 1150 0.40 15.32 -16.99
N TYR A 1151 0.46 16.38 -17.81
CA TYR A 1151 -0.56 17.42 -17.83
C TYR A 1151 -1.78 17.12 -18.71
N TRP A 1152 -1.64 16.25 -19.71
CA TRP A 1152 -2.69 16.00 -20.70
C TRP A 1152 -3.16 14.54 -20.76
N SER A 1153 -2.32 13.57 -20.45
CA SER A 1153 -2.69 12.14 -20.43
C SER A 1153 -3.30 11.67 -19.11
N GLY A 1154 -3.31 12.53 -18.10
CA GLY A 1154 -3.87 12.23 -16.78
C GLY A 1154 -5.39 12.21 -16.73
N PHE A 1155 -6.09 12.67 -17.77
CA PHE A 1155 -7.55 12.63 -17.86
C PHE A 1155 -8.00 11.65 -18.93
N THR A 1156 -9.03 10.86 -18.61
CA THR A 1156 -9.65 9.92 -19.54
C THR A 1156 -11.17 9.99 -19.47
N MET A 1157 -11.81 9.67 -20.59
CA MET A 1157 -13.25 9.63 -20.75
C MET A 1157 -13.75 8.21 -20.53
N ILE A 1158 -14.79 8.05 -19.74
CA ILE A 1158 -15.36 6.77 -19.30
C ILE A 1158 -16.85 6.75 -19.70
N GLY A 1159 -17.28 5.69 -20.38
CA GLY A 1159 -18.63 5.58 -20.94
C GLY A 1159 -18.68 6.02 -22.41
N SER A 1160 -19.74 6.70 -22.83
CA SER A 1160 -19.97 6.98 -24.25
C SER A 1160 -19.06 8.10 -24.78
N PRO A 1161 -18.38 7.93 -25.92
CA PRO A 1161 -17.51 8.97 -26.48
C PRO A 1161 -18.23 9.96 -27.43
N TRP A 1162 -19.49 9.69 -27.82
CA TRP A 1162 -20.21 10.40 -28.89
C TRP A 1162 -21.03 11.57 -28.38
#